data_AF-A0A3C1C466-F1
#
_entry.id   AF-A0A3C1C466-F1
#
_cell.length_a   1.000
_cell.length_b   1.000
_cell.length_c   1.000
_cell.angle_alpha   90.00
_cell.angle_beta   90.00
_cell.angle_gamma   90.00
#
_symmetry.space_group_name_H-M   'P 1'
#
loop_
_entity.id
_entity.type
_entity.pdbx_description
1 polymer ?
#
loop_
_entity_poly.entity_id
_entity_poly.type
_entity_poly.pdbx_seq_one_letter_code
_entity_poly.pdbx_strand_id
1 'polypeptide(L)'
;MSGQGFVVYAPQCADGVGITAKEGGSTAGTMTWIHPGGEHAADTTQQITRITADTVTIESEAMLVPAGVTVDNIMLKWGNGIQLPVTNYFDAGRGRVSGRFHNMNKPVSGGTYSLTFSTTNLPEGLHAIKTRAFTQRDPANSAIFNTATKVVYIDRHGPELAFDCPATFKGDALLTISNRDFTAREVFVQVDGGAEQPADPVMKGKFQYALSGLSAGAHVLTVRATEYDYASPRAQINASTNTLNITVQPKDNAALALAPSCADTNASDSTVELPFFKMIASGASAGAKLYWEGYELPWNGGAGTNVFDGQVVQSDGEGRVVTNRLWGSFINGAHSFVLKDGNDTVVKRVVFNLYGKSHIDSDGDGIPDNVEMPYFDDGAPGPDQSWPGDSNNNFIPDNGESWSKLNPYNHSTFYSAQWDDRNDMDGDGYSNYDEIFAGYVNSNNIYAYNIYDGNSKPSGDPGTLPSAAAATPDPANPGENITITYTPNDGALASASPVVMHIGHSKRTLGTWQDVIDTNMTASGDSWTATYAVPSNATSVDVTFYDGGSTWDGRDWQFQVAGASGPEFTMDAALDSAAFEIAEYNGMKIWAAVRGTKLYVATWGTGTNGAIRNDHFICIHTNLGDATAAPWAKQGYVFLPTNFPFLAAEGGNDWSGWFNVASGSTASANANLNTTYNYLEGEIDLADNFGGVPSALYMTVGVYGNNDGDALVAQVPAMWDGGSNLEIMEMLRVPTASIHDENADGYFDGGNPQMWTVVNDSTNDANYGLRRFFLDEVAGDQESITVRVQPNAGGTNQLTAVELFSNLNRRDYAQMPGDENPNDVTATSLDTYYKAYAMSDAGGGIYAVTVAVNRCGAYRINARWKINADTNWHYYTDNGLRRDCAVVVSPKKALNTTLYELNPLTAEATTDQFSGRSSFQNMYLDDSDRPNGISTNKLKQLGVNMIWLQPIHPIGTVGRGIDPATSLPYDPGSPYAVRNYWQVNAVLSASNSTAQAMAEFTNFVANYDAHGVGVMLDGTFNHSAWDCEIGEMGVEMGLKNSQGVTVNPTSLISSVRAAWYSKRDSYGDPASYFNSTSDTDIAVSPDRIDFGKWSDAAEFLFGKYDCLVQKPAANTNWVWSSSWNNRFLREDDLFEGFNTDATRELWEYFAAYPVYWLEKTGHPAGTPKNESHKGIDGLRCDFAQGVPSLFWEYAINKTRSVKWDFLFMAESLDGFR
;
A
#
# COMPACT_ATOMS: atom_id res chain seq x y z
N MET A 1 -24.55 31.49 6.13
CA MET A 1 -23.84 30.68 7.15
C MET A 1 -24.72 29.49 7.49
N SER A 2 -24.52 28.37 6.80
CA SER A 2 -25.18 27.08 7.07
C SER A 2 -24.40 26.36 8.16
N GLY A 3 -25.13 25.88 9.17
CA GLY A 3 -24.60 25.48 10.47
C GLY A 3 -23.51 24.41 10.44
N GLN A 4 -22.40 24.74 11.08
CA GLN A 4 -21.56 23.74 11.73
C GLN A 4 -22.44 23.03 12.77
N GLY A 5 -22.62 21.72 12.60
CA GLY A 5 -23.40 20.91 13.52
C GLY A 5 -22.79 20.98 14.91
N PHE A 6 -23.61 21.29 15.91
CA PHE A 6 -23.22 21.13 17.31
C PHE A 6 -22.83 19.67 17.56
N VAL A 7 -21.56 19.41 17.85
CA VAL A 7 -21.15 18.15 18.48
C VAL A 7 -21.58 18.23 19.93
N VAL A 8 -22.78 17.72 20.23
CA VAL A 8 -23.14 17.42 21.62
C VAL A 8 -22.49 16.10 21.95
N TYR A 9 -21.31 16.14 22.58
CA TYR A 9 -20.95 15.03 23.45
C TYR A 9 -22.01 15.02 24.56
N ALA A 10 -22.76 13.92 24.68
CA ALA A 10 -23.83 13.82 25.68
C ALA A 10 -23.29 13.08 26.91
N PRO A 11 -22.73 13.78 27.93
CA PRO A 11 -22.14 13.17 29.12
C PRO A 11 -23.13 12.40 30.02
N GLN A 12 -24.42 12.33 29.65
CA GLN A 12 -25.46 11.62 30.40
C GLN A 12 -26.09 10.46 29.60
N CYS A 13 -25.34 9.81 28.70
CA CYS A 13 -25.76 8.54 28.12
C CYS A 13 -25.32 7.37 29.01
N ALA A 14 -26.12 6.31 29.08
CA ALA A 14 -25.65 5.05 29.65
C ALA A 14 -24.57 4.46 28.74
N ASP A 15 -23.38 4.21 29.29
CA ASP A 15 -22.20 3.72 28.58
C ASP A 15 -21.88 2.25 28.94
N GLY A 16 -21.06 1.58 28.12
CA GLY A 16 -20.70 0.17 28.30
C GLY A 16 -21.89 -0.76 28.10
N VAL A 17 -22.51 -0.78 26.93
CA VAL A 17 -23.59 -1.74 26.64
C VAL A 17 -22.98 -3.13 26.37
N GLY A 18 -23.27 -4.11 27.22
CA GLY A 18 -22.79 -5.49 27.09
C GLY A 18 -23.67 -6.32 26.16
N ILE A 19 -23.08 -7.31 25.46
CA ILE A 19 -23.81 -8.32 24.68
C ILE A 19 -23.26 -9.72 24.98
N THR A 20 -24.14 -10.58 25.46
CA THR A 20 -23.83 -11.98 25.80
C THR A 20 -24.82 -12.90 25.11
N ALA A 21 -24.34 -13.94 24.41
CA ALA A 21 -25.18 -15.01 23.89
C ALA A 21 -25.13 -16.20 24.84
N LYS A 22 -26.27 -16.85 25.06
CA LYS A 22 -26.42 -18.01 25.95
C LYS A 22 -27.15 -19.16 25.28
N GLU A 23 -26.70 -20.37 25.59
CA GLU A 23 -27.25 -21.65 25.13
C GLU A 23 -27.60 -22.49 26.37
N GLY A 24 -28.84 -22.96 26.47
CA GLY A 24 -29.29 -23.73 27.65
C GLY A 24 -29.15 -22.99 29.00
N GLY A 25 -29.04 -21.65 28.98
CA GLY A 25 -28.85 -20.83 30.19
C GLY A 25 -27.39 -20.51 30.54
N SER A 26 -26.42 -21.10 29.84
CA SER A 26 -24.97 -20.84 30.01
C SER A 26 -24.43 -19.96 28.89
N THR A 27 -23.36 -19.21 29.13
CA THR A 27 -22.70 -18.40 28.08
C THR A 27 -22.22 -19.31 26.95
N ALA A 28 -22.57 -18.94 25.71
CA ALA A 28 -22.12 -19.63 24.51
C ALA A 28 -20.59 -19.60 24.40
N GLY A 29 -20.00 -20.69 23.93
CA GLY A 29 -18.55 -20.79 23.77
C GLY A 29 -17.99 -19.80 22.76
N THR A 30 -16.66 -19.67 22.72
CA THR A 30 -15.97 -18.90 21.66
C THR A 30 -15.18 -19.82 20.76
N MET A 31 -14.94 -19.36 19.53
CA MET A 31 -14.01 -19.95 18.59
C MET A 31 -13.00 -18.90 18.13
N THR A 32 -11.81 -19.40 17.80
CA THR A 32 -10.77 -18.62 17.16
C THR A 32 -11.14 -18.40 15.69
N TRP A 33 -11.36 -17.16 15.31
CA TRP A 33 -11.57 -16.74 13.92
C TRP A 33 -10.33 -16.03 13.42
N ILE A 34 -9.77 -16.53 12.32
CA ILE A 34 -8.59 -15.95 11.69
C ILE A 34 -9.06 -15.16 10.48
N HIS A 35 -8.79 -13.86 10.47
CA HIS A 35 -8.94 -13.01 9.31
C HIS A 35 -7.64 -13.11 8.52
N PRO A 36 -7.64 -13.75 7.34
CA PRO A 36 -6.44 -13.85 6.53
C PRO A 36 -5.95 -12.45 6.20
N GLY A 37 -4.69 -12.16 6.49
CA GLY A 37 -4.10 -10.93 5.99
C GLY A 37 -4.03 -11.01 4.47
N GLY A 38 -4.21 -9.87 3.79
CA GLY A 38 -3.84 -9.78 2.38
C GLY A 38 -2.34 -10.06 2.19
N GLU A 39 -1.85 -10.04 0.95
CA GLU A 39 -0.44 -10.29 0.60
C GLU A 39 0.58 -9.48 1.43
N HIS A 40 0.14 -8.40 2.08
CA HIS A 40 0.96 -7.49 2.90
C HIS A 40 0.52 -7.34 4.37
N ALA A 41 -0.29 -8.25 4.93
CA ALA A 41 -0.69 -8.21 6.34
C ALA A 41 -0.61 -9.59 7.01
N ALA A 42 -0.33 -9.63 8.31
CA ALA A 42 -0.39 -10.87 9.09
C ALA A 42 -1.84 -11.24 9.42
N ASP A 43 -2.11 -12.54 9.48
CA ASP A 43 -3.38 -13.10 9.94
C ASP A 43 -3.75 -12.53 11.32
N THR A 44 -4.92 -11.88 11.41
CA THR A 44 -5.41 -11.37 12.70
C THR A 44 -6.40 -12.36 13.29
N THR A 45 -6.25 -12.64 14.59
CA THR A 45 -7.06 -13.64 15.27
C THR A 45 -8.05 -12.96 16.23
N GLN A 46 -9.32 -13.34 16.15
CA GLN A 46 -10.39 -12.85 17.03
C GLN A 46 -11.13 -14.02 17.69
N GLN A 47 -11.49 -13.88 18.96
CA GLN A 47 -12.39 -14.83 19.62
C GLN A 47 -13.85 -14.42 19.35
N ILE A 48 -14.54 -15.19 18.51
CA ILE A 48 -15.94 -14.95 18.14
C ILE A 48 -16.84 -15.90 18.92
N THR A 49 -17.99 -15.43 19.41
CA THR A 49 -18.96 -16.31 20.07
C THR A 49 -19.57 -17.29 19.06
N ARG A 50 -19.44 -18.59 19.33
CA ARG A 50 -19.95 -19.70 18.50
C ARG A 50 -21.27 -20.19 19.10
N ILE A 51 -22.30 -20.28 18.27
CA ILE A 51 -23.64 -20.76 18.64
C ILE A 51 -23.87 -22.06 17.89
N THR A 52 -24.03 -23.14 18.65
CA THR A 52 -24.18 -24.53 18.18
C THR A 52 -25.57 -25.10 18.45
N ALA A 53 -26.37 -24.45 19.28
CA ALA A 53 -27.72 -24.87 19.65
C ALA A 53 -28.80 -24.32 18.70
N ASP A 54 -29.92 -25.05 18.58
CA ASP A 54 -31.12 -24.66 17.82
C ASP A 54 -31.92 -23.49 18.44
N THR A 55 -31.51 -23.03 19.62
CA THR A 55 -32.10 -21.90 20.34
C THR A 55 -31.01 -21.09 21.05
N VAL A 56 -31.08 -19.78 20.95
CA VAL A 56 -30.16 -18.86 21.62
C VAL A 56 -30.91 -17.80 22.42
N THR A 57 -30.33 -17.39 23.55
CA THR A 57 -30.77 -16.22 24.32
C THR A 57 -29.72 -15.13 24.23
N ILE A 58 -30.09 -13.95 23.76
CA ILE A 58 -29.22 -12.77 23.78
C ILE A 58 -29.55 -11.94 25.01
N GLU A 59 -28.55 -11.68 25.82
CA GLU A 59 -28.58 -10.81 27.00
C GLU A 59 -27.82 -9.51 26.73
N SER A 60 -28.36 -8.40 27.22
CA SER A 60 -27.73 -7.09 27.12
C SER A 60 -28.06 -6.21 28.30
N GLU A 61 -27.08 -5.47 28.78
CA GLU A 61 -27.23 -4.53 29.88
C GLU A 61 -26.36 -3.30 29.66
N ALA A 62 -26.79 -2.17 30.23
CA ALA A 62 -25.92 -1.01 30.35
C ALA A 62 -25.05 -1.18 31.60
N MET A 63 -23.75 -1.36 31.41
CA MET A 63 -22.80 -1.65 32.48
C MET A 63 -22.40 -0.38 33.26
N LEU A 64 -22.50 0.80 32.65
CA LEU A 64 -22.24 2.08 33.28
C LEU A 64 -23.43 3.02 33.10
N VAL A 65 -24.20 3.23 34.16
CA VAL A 65 -25.29 4.20 34.18
C VAL A 65 -24.89 5.34 35.11
N PRO A 66 -24.66 6.57 34.59
CA PRO A 66 -24.32 7.72 35.42
C PRO A 66 -25.38 7.99 36.51
N ALA A 67 -24.96 8.50 37.66
CA ALA A 67 -25.88 8.82 38.75
C ALA A 67 -26.95 9.83 38.29
N GLY A 68 -28.24 9.53 38.54
CA GLY A 68 -29.37 10.35 38.09
C GLY A 68 -29.91 10.01 36.70
N VAL A 69 -29.30 9.05 36.00
CA VAL A 69 -29.75 8.55 34.70
C VAL A 69 -30.43 7.18 34.87
N THR A 70 -31.48 6.91 34.09
CA THR A 70 -32.16 5.61 34.05
C THR A 70 -32.21 5.08 32.62
N VAL A 71 -32.05 3.77 32.44
CA VAL A 71 -32.20 3.10 31.15
C VAL A 71 -33.63 2.60 31.00
N ASP A 72 -34.35 3.20 30.04
CA ASP A 72 -35.75 2.89 29.79
C ASP A 72 -35.92 1.54 29.09
N ASN A 73 -35.08 1.30 28.07
CA ASN A 73 -35.23 0.18 27.15
C ASN A 73 -33.89 -0.19 26.50
N ILE A 74 -33.71 -1.48 26.18
CA ILE A 74 -32.65 -1.99 25.32
C ILE A 74 -33.28 -2.77 24.17
N MET A 75 -32.81 -2.53 22.96
CA MET A 75 -33.34 -3.17 21.75
C MET A 75 -32.26 -3.93 20.99
N LEU A 76 -32.60 -5.06 20.35
CA LEU A 76 -31.69 -5.94 19.60
C LEU A 76 -31.96 -5.87 18.08
N LYS A 77 -30.92 -5.91 17.26
CA LYS A 77 -30.99 -6.16 15.81
C LYS A 77 -30.04 -7.29 15.41
N TRP A 78 -30.49 -8.18 14.53
CA TRP A 78 -29.70 -9.29 14.00
C TRP A 78 -29.39 -9.09 12.50
N GLY A 79 -28.11 -9.12 12.16
CA GLY A 79 -27.61 -8.93 10.80
C GLY A 79 -28.06 -7.61 10.15
N ASN A 80 -28.04 -7.57 8.82
CA ASN A 80 -28.44 -6.41 8.02
C ASN A 80 -29.98 -6.25 7.91
N GLY A 81 -30.70 -6.48 9.01
CA GLY A 81 -32.15 -6.38 9.08
C GLY A 81 -32.90 -7.69 8.84
N ILE A 82 -32.31 -8.82 9.24
CA ILE A 82 -33.01 -10.11 9.33
C ILE A 82 -34.09 -9.98 10.41
N GLN A 83 -35.31 -10.34 10.05
CA GLN A 83 -36.42 -10.33 10.98
C GLN A 83 -36.35 -11.59 11.84
N LEU A 84 -36.05 -11.42 13.12
CA LEU A 84 -36.11 -12.52 14.07
C LEU A 84 -37.56 -13.01 14.20
N PRO A 85 -37.79 -14.32 14.43
CA PRO A 85 -39.12 -14.92 14.56
C PRO A 85 -39.76 -14.58 15.92
N VAL A 86 -39.82 -13.29 16.26
CA VAL A 86 -40.34 -12.75 17.52
C VAL A 86 -41.34 -11.64 17.23
N THR A 87 -42.41 -11.58 18.01
CA THR A 87 -43.55 -10.66 17.80
C THR A 87 -43.46 -9.34 18.58
N ASN A 88 -42.38 -9.14 19.36
CA ASN A 88 -42.20 -7.97 20.21
C ASN A 88 -41.65 -6.77 19.41
N TYR A 89 -42.54 -6.13 18.66
CA TYR A 89 -42.27 -4.91 17.90
C TYR A 89 -42.52 -3.65 18.75
N PHE A 90 -42.08 -2.53 18.21
CA PHE A 90 -42.01 -1.19 18.80
C PHE A 90 -43.25 -0.69 19.58
N ASP A 91 -43.03 0.04 20.68
CA ASP A 91 -44.07 0.79 21.41
C ASP A 91 -44.32 2.15 20.73
N ALA A 92 -45.48 2.30 20.10
CA ALA A 92 -45.88 3.53 19.40
C ALA A 92 -46.11 4.67 20.40
N GLY A 93 -45.11 5.55 20.57
CA GLY A 93 -45.27 6.76 21.40
C GLY A 93 -44.00 7.43 21.90
N ARG A 94 -42.80 6.85 21.71
CA ARG A 94 -41.53 7.37 22.29
C ARG A 94 -40.55 8.05 21.33
N GLY A 95 -40.97 8.45 20.12
CA GLY A 95 -40.17 9.31 19.22
C GLY A 95 -38.79 8.77 18.77
N ARG A 96 -38.60 7.45 18.73
CA ARG A 96 -37.31 6.79 18.40
C ARG A 96 -37.38 6.11 17.02
N VAL A 97 -36.34 6.27 16.18
CA VAL A 97 -36.30 5.78 14.78
C VAL A 97 -36.25 4.24 14.71
N SER A 98 -37.22 3.65 14.00
CA SER A 98 -37.53 2.21 13.90
C SER A 98 -36.62 1.40 12.95
N GLY A 99 -35.30 1.48 13.10
CA GLY A 99 -34.31 0.81 12.22
C GLY A 99 -34.28 -0.75 12.20
N ARG A 100 -35.44 -1.41 12.34
CA ARG A 100 -35.65 -2.87 12.48
C ARG A 100 -35.02 -3.49 13.73
N PHE A 101 -35.12 -2.80 14.86
CA PHE A 101 -34.73 -3.33 16.17
C PHE A 101 -35.96 -3.97 16.85
N HIS A 102 -35.73 -5.09 17.53
CA HIS A 102 -36.70 -5.83 18.34
C HIS A 102 -36.58 -5.44 19.83
N ASN A 103 -37.70 -5.30 20.52
CA ASN A 103 -37.68 -5.03 21.96
C ASN A 103 -37.16 -6.26 22.72
N MET A 104 -36.21 -6.03 23.62
CA MET A 104 -35.75 -7.07 24.55
C MET A 104 -36.62 -7.05 25.82
N ASN A 105 -36.82 -8.21 26.44
CA ASN A 105 -37.61 -8.34 27.65
C ASN A 105 -36.84 -7.75 28.85
N LYS A 106 -37.44 -6.78 29.53
CA LYS A 106 -36.91 -6.17 30.75
C LYS A 106 -37.24 -7.03 31.98
N PRO A 107 -36.27 -7.40 32.83
CA PRO A 107 -36.56 -8.10 34.08
C PRO A 107 -37.28 -7.19 35.09
N VAL A 108 -38.19 -7.78 35.87
CA VAL A 108 -39.06 -7.09 36.85
C VAL A 108 -38.26 -6.39 37.97
N SER A 109 -37.07 -6.91 38.30
CA SER A 109 -36.17 -6.36 39.32
C SER A 109 -35.28 -5.22 38.83
N GLY A 110 -35.33 -4.85 37.54
CA GLY A 110 -34.25 -4.11 36.88
C GLY A 110 -33.02 -5.00 36.61
N GLY A 111 -32.18 -4.63 35.64
CA GLY A 111 -30.99 -5.40 35.24
C GLY A 111 -30.98 -5.81 33.75
N THR A 112 -30.35 -6.94 33.46
CA THR A 112 -30.06 -7.47 32.12
C THR A 112 -31.31 -7.77 31.30
N TYR A 113 -31.42 -7.13 30.13
CA TYR A 113 -32.49 -7.37 29.16
C TYR A 113 -32.18 -8.63 28.37
N SER A 114 -33.20 -9.43 28.04
CA SER A 114 -33.00 -10.69 27.30
C SER A 114 -33.99 -10.89 26.16
N LEU A 115 -33.57 -11.61 25.12
CA LEU A 115 -34.44 -12.08 24.04
C LEU A 115 -34.03 -13.48 23.60
N THR A 116 -34.96 -14.43 23.68
CA THR A 116 -34.76 -15.83 23.27
C THR A 116 -35.50 -16.11 21.98
N PHE A 117 -34.84 -16.77 21.02
CA PHE A 117 -35.44 -17.16 19.74
C PHE A 117 -34.75 -18.42 19.17
N SER A 118 -35.42 -19.07 18.23
CA SER A 118 -34.87 -20.21 17.48
C SER A 118 -33.84 -19.73 16.45
N THR A 119 -32.72 -20.45 16.37
CA THR A 119 -31.67 -20.26 15.35
C THR A 119 -31.91 -21.18 14.14
N THR A 120 -32.94 -22.02 14.17
CA THR A 120 -33.16 -23.09 13.17
C THR A 120 -33.23 -22.58 11.73
N ASN A 121 -33.78 -21.37 11.55
CA ASN A 121 -33.94 -20.72 10.24
C ASN A 121 -32.88 -19.63 9.97
N LEU A 122 -31.84 -19.54 10.79
CA LEU A 122 -30.71 -18.65 10.52
C LEU A 122 -29.68 -19.41 9.66
N PRO A 123 -29.10 -18.77 8.63
CA PRO A 123 -27.99 -19.35 7.88
C PRO A 123 -26.79 -19.65 8.81
N GLU A 124 -26.08 -20.75 8.56
CA GLU A 124 -24.75 -20.99 9.15
C GLU A 124 -23.79 -19.87 8.74
N GLY A 125 -22.78 -19.60 9.55
CA GLY A 125 -21.75 -18.58 9.26
C GLY A 125 -21.77 -17.36 10.18
N LEU A 126 -21.10 -16.28 9.74
CA LEU A 126 -20.92 -15.05 10.53
C LEU A 126 -22.17 -14.15 10.52
N HIS A 127 -22.55 -13.67 11.71
CA HIS A 127 -23.62 -12.70 11.90
C HIS A 127 -23.16 -11.55 12.80
N ALA A 128 -23.59 -10.33 12.50
CA ALA A 128 -23.41 -9.17 13.36
C ALA A 128 -24.70 -8.88 14.16
N ILE A 129 -24.60 -8.76 15.47
CA ILE A 129 -25.70 -8.41 16.37
C ILE A 129 -25.47 -7.05 17.00
N LYS A 130 -26.52 -6.23 17.10
CA LYS A 130 -26.44 -4.86 17.65
C LYS A 130 -27.46 -4.68 18.77
N THR A 131 -27.04 -4.15 19.91
CA THR A 131 -27.95 -3.72 20.97
C THR A 131 -27.85 -2.23 21.22
N ARG A 132 -28.97 -1.59 21.53
CA ARG A 132 -29.04 -0.15 21.74
C ARG A 132 -29.73 0.16 23.07
N ALA A 133 -29.01 0.79 23.99
CA ALA A 133 -29.53 1.20 25.28
C ALA A 133 -29.95 2.67 25.22
N PHE A 134 -31.18 2.96 25.64
CA PHE A 134 -31.74 4.30 25.58
C PHE A 134 -31.91 4.90 26.98
N THR A 135 -31.39 6.11 27.14
CA THR A 135 -31.54 6.90 28.37
C THR A 135 -32.95 7.51 28.48
N GLN A 136 -33.53 7.49 29.68
CA GLN A 136 -34.76 8.21 30.02
C GLN A 136 -34.50 9.72 30.06
N ARG A 137 -35.31 10.47 29.32
CA ARG A 137 -35.35 11.94 29.38
C ARG A 137 -36.76 12.43 29.07
N ASP A 138 -37.01 13.72 29.30
CA ASP A 138 -38.26 14.37 28.93
C ASP A 138 -38.61 14.08 27.45
N PRO A 139 -39.82 13.54 27.15
CA PRO A 139 -40.28 13.25 25.79
C PRO A 139 -40.23 14.42 24.80
N ALA A 140 -40.16 15.67 25.28
CA ALA A 140 -39.99 16.86 24.45
C ALA A 140 -38.61 16.97 23.78
N ASN A 141 -37.67 16.09 24.13
CA ASN A 141 -36.31 16.09 23.61
C ASN A 141 -35.94 14.81 22.84
N SER A 142 -35.00 14.92 21.90
CA SER A 142 -34.48 13.79 21.11
C SER A 142 -33.86 12.68 21.99
N ALA A 143 -34.24 11.43 21.75
CA ALA A 143 -33.69 10.30 22.50
C ALA A 143 -32.17 10.17 22.32
N ILE A 144 -31.45 9.99 23.43
CA ILE A 144 -30.01 9.72 23.44
C ILE A 144 -29.83 8.22 23.71
N PHE A 145 -28.91 7.60 22.98
CA PHE A 145 -28.65 6.17 23.10
C PHE A 145 -27.18 5.85 22.88
N ASN A 146 -26.76 4.70 23.39
CA ASN A 146 -25.48 4.09 23.04
C ASN A 146 -25.72 2.73 22.36
N THR A 147 -24.84 2.33 21.46
CA THR A 147 -24.98 1.09 20.67
C THR A 147 -23.76 0.20 20.88
N ALA A 148 -23.99 -1.05 21.22
CA ALA A 148 -22.98 -2.10 21.16
C ALA A 148 -23.20 -2.97 19.92
N THR A 149 -22.09 -3.46 19.36
CA THR A 149 -22.08 -4.41 18.25
C THR A 149 -21.22 -5.60 18.66
N LYS A 150 -21.67 -6.81 18.34
CA LYS A 150 -20.91 -8.04 18.54
C LYS A 150 -21.05 -8.95 17.31
N VAL A 151 -19.99 -9.67 16.98
CA VAL A 151 -20.03 -10.70 15.93
C VAL A 151 -20.21 -12.07 16.59
N VAL A 152 -21.04 -12.91 15.97
CA VAL A 152 -21.29 -14.30 16.38
C VAL A 152 -21.20 -15.22 15.16
N TYR A 153 -20.88 -16.49 15.36
CA TYR A 153 -20.84 -17.52 14.33
C TYR A 153 -21.88 -18.60 14.64
N ILE A 154 -22.78 -18.91 13.70
CA ILE A 154 -23.71 -20.04 13.81
C ILE A 154 -23.03 -21.28 13.20
N ASP A 155 -22.94 -22.37 13.97
CA ASP A 155 -22.28 -23.65 13.61
C ASP A 155 -23.00 -24.85 14.25
N ARG A 156 -24.05 -25.35 13.60
CA ARG A 156 -24.92 -26.41 14.17
C ARG A 156 -24.60 -27.83 13.71
N HIS A 157 -23.99 -28.01 12.54
CA HIS A 157 -23.78 -29.32 11.91
C HIS A 157 -22.41 -29.40 11.21
N GLY A 158 -21.80 -30.59 11.16
CA GLY A 158 -20.55 -30.81 10.42
C GLY A 158 -20.75 -30.83 8.90
N PRO A 159 -19.68 -31.02 8.11
CA PRO A 159 -19.72 -30.82 6.66
C PRO A 159 -20.82 -31.61 5.94
N GLU A 160 -21.59 -30.97 5.07
CA GLU A 160 -22.66 -31.64 4.32
C GLU A 160 -22.10 -32.46 3.15
N LEU A 161 -22.36 -33.77 3.13
CA LEU A 161 -21.82 -34.70 2.11
C LEU A 161 -22.90 -35.29 1.19
N ALA A 162 -22.55 -35.47 -0.08
CA ALA A 162 -23.30 -36.23 -1.06
C ALA A 162 -22.37 -37.24 -1.76
N PHE A 163 -22.90 -38.43 -2.08
CA PHE A 163 -22.11 -39.55 -2.62
C PHE A 163 -22.62 -39.97 -4.00
N ASP A 164 -21.69 -40.23 -4.91
CA ASP A 164 -21.95 -40.86 -6.21
C ASP A 164 -21.07 -42.10 -6.36
N CYS A 165 -21.70 -43.28 -6.28
CA CYS A 165 -21.07 -44.59 -6.39
C CYS A 165 -22.14 -45.67 -6.67
N PRO A 166 -21.89 -46.65 -7.56
CA PRO A 166 -22.81 -47.77 -7.78
C PRO A 166 -22.97 -48.64 -6.52
N ALA A 167 -24.20 -48.96 -6.15
CA ALA A 167 -24.48 -49.89 -5.04
C ALA A 167 -24.02 -51.34 -5.32
N THR A 168 -23.81 -51.71 -6.58
CA THR A 168 -23.26 -53.02 -6.99
C THR A 168 -22.43 -52.88 -8.26
N PHE A 169 -21.23 -53.47 -8.30
CA PHE A 169 -20.30 -53.38 -9.44
C PHE A 169 -19.37 -54.61 -9.54
N LYS A 170 -18.75 -54.83 -10.71
CA LYS A 170 -17.77 -55.91 -10.94
C LYS A 170 -16.36 -55.36 -11.09
N GLY A 171 -15.41 -55.91 -10.33
CA GLY A 171 -14.04 -55.40 -10.27
C GLY A 171 -13.94 -54.21 -9.31
N ASP A 172 -13.55 -53.06 -9.82
CA ASP A 172 -13.31 -51.83 -9.04
C ASP A 172 -14.44 -50.80 -9.24
N ALA A 173 -14.51 -49.78 -8.38
CA ALA A 173 -15.36 -48.61 -8.59
C ALA A 173 -14.70 -47.32 -8.08
N LEU A 174 -15.19 -46.18 -8.54
CA LEU A 174 -14.76 -44.87 -8.06
C LEU A 174 -15.88 -44.26 -7.19
N LEU A 175 -15.57 -43.94 -5.94
CA LEU A 175 -16.48 -43.21 -5.04
C LEU A 175 -16.21 -41.71 -5.19
N THR A 176 -17.19 -40.96 -5.66
CA THR A 176 -17.14 -39.49 -5.70
C THR A 176 -17.90 -38.89 -4.53
N ILE A 177 -17.28 -37.97 -3.81
CA ILE A 177 -17.80 -37.34 -2.58
C ILE A 177 -17.88 -35.83 -2.82
N SER A 178 -19.07 -35.25 -2.72
CA SER A 178 -19.28 -33.80 -2.86
C SER A 178 -19.63 -33.16 -1.52
N ASN A 179 -18.97 -32.05 -1.19
CA ASN A 179 -19.20 -31.25 0.00
C ASN A 179 -19.76 -29.87 -0.39
N ARG A 180 -21.07 -29.67 -0.22
CA ARG A 180 -21.81 -28.55 -0.84
C ARG A 180 -21.62 -27.21 -0.14
N ASP A 181 -21.32 -27.23 1.15
CA ASP A 181 -21.06 -26.06 2.00
C ASP A 181 -19.58 -25.66 2.03
N PHE A 182 -18.70 -26.44 1.38
CA PHE A 182 -17.24 -26.20 1.27
C PHE A 182 -16.50 -26.11 2.61
N THR A 183 -17.04 -26.71 3.66
CA THR A 183 -16.49 -26.71 5.03
C THR A 183 -15.56 -27.92 5.28
N ALA A 184 -15.63 -28.98 4.47
CA ALA A 184 -14.78 -30.16 4.63
C ALA A 184 -13.33 -29.86 4.22
N ARG A 185 -12.39 -30.04 5.16
CA ARG A 185 -10.95 -29.96 4.91
C ARG A 185 -10.34 -31.31 4.62
N GLU A 186 -10.69 -32.33 5.39
CA GLU A 186 -10.20 -33.70 5.23
C GLU A 186 -11.38 -34.65 5.09
N VAL A 187 -11.26 -35.60 4.17
CA VAL A 187 -12.26 -36.64 3.93
C VAL A 187 -11.57 -37.99 3.94
N PHE A 188 -12.05 -38.89 4.78
CA PHE A 188 -11.52 -40.24 4.94
C PHE A 188 -12.59 -41.27 4.60
N VAL A 189 -12.16 -42.36 3.97
CA VAL A 189 -12.98 -43.51 3.64
C VAL A 189 -12.46 -44.73 4.38
N GLN A 190 -13.38 -45.47 4.99
CA GLN A 190 -13.11 -46.72 5.68
C GLN A 190 -13.96 -47.82 5.07
N VAL A 191 -13.35 -48.95 4.71
CA VAL A 191 -14.05 -50.14 4.17
C VAL A 191 -14.11 -51.22 5.24
N ASP A 192 -15.31 -51.72 5.54
CA ASP A 192 -15.59 -52.79 6.52
C ASP A 192 -14.96 -52.60 7.91
N GLY A 193 -14.83 -51.36 8.35
CA GLY A 193 -14.19 -51.03 9.64
C GLY A 193 -12.66 -51.17 9.64
N GLY A 194 -12.02 -51.25 8.46
CA GLY A 194 -10.56 -51.26 8.28
C GLY A 194 -9.87 -49.94 8.64
N ALA A 195 -8.63 -49.71 8.20
CA ALA A 195 -7.96 -48.43 8.41
C ALA A 195 -8.62 -47.32 7.57
N GLU A 196 -8.76 -46.12 8.14
CA GLU A 196 -9.17 -44.94 7.37
C GLU A 196 -8.10 -44.61 6.32
N GLN A 197 -8.53 -44.32 5.10
CA GLN A 197 -7.66 -43.89 4.00
C GLN A 197 -8.14 -42.52 3.48
N PRO A 198 -7.23 -41.59 3.15
CA PRO A 198 -7.64 -40.29 2.65
C PRO A 198 -8.27 -40.40 1.26
N ALA A 199 -9.31 -39.61 1.02
CA ALA A 199 -9.84 -39.37 -0.32
C ALA A 199 -9.05 -38.24 -1.00
N ASP A 200 -8.82 -38.39 -2.31
CA ASP A 200 -8.07 -37.42 -3.10
C ASP A 200 -8.94 -36.19 -3.41
N PRO A 201 -8.51 -34.96 -3.08
CA PRO A 201 -9.21 -33.75 -3.45
C PRO A 201 -9.02 -33.46 -4.94
N VAL A 202 -10.11 -33.45 -5.71
CA VAL A 202 -10.09 -33.18 -7.16
C VAL A 202 -10.28 -31.69 -7.43
N MET A 203 -11.20 -31.07 -6.70
CA MET A 203 -11.41 -29.63 -6.67
C MET A 203 -12.05 -29.24 -5.34
N LYS A 204 -12.08 -27.95 -5.01
CA LYS A 204 -12.69 -27.49 -3.74
C LYS A 204 -14.11 -28.04 -3.60
N GLY A 205 -14.37 -28.80 -2.55
CA GLY A 205 -15.67 -29.43 -2.30
C GLY A 205 -15.95 -30.72 -3.08
N LYS A 206 -14.99 -31.30 -3.81
CA LYS A 206 -15.13 -32.61 -4.48
C LYS A 206 -13.91 -33.49 -4.24
N PHE A 207 -14.16 -34.71 -3.78
CA PHE A 207 -13.14 -35.71 -3.44
C PHE A 207 -13.45 -37.03 -4.14
N GLN A 208 -12.42 -37.85 -4.36
CA GLN A 208 -12.56 -39.17 -4.95
C GLN A 208 -11.80 -40.23 -4.16
N TYR A 209 -12.29 -41.47 -4.20
CA TYR A 209 -11.61 -42.62 -3.60
C TYR A 209 -11.79 -43.87 -4.47
N ALA A 210 -10.70 -44.52 -4.83
CA ALA A 210 -10.70 -45.73 -5.63
C ALA A 210 -11.03 -46.96 -4.76
N LEU A 211 -12.15 -47.62 -5.05
CA LEU A 211 -12.57 -48.88 -4.44
C LEU A 211 -11.99 -50.05 -5.25
N SER A 212 -10.67 -50.18 -5.24
CA SER A 212 -9.94 -51.17 -6.04
C SER A 212 -9.48 -52.37 -5.21
N GLY A 213 -9.50 -53.56 -5.81
CA GLY A 213 -8.96 -54.77 -5.19
C GLY A 213 -9.77 -55.35 -4.01
N LEU A 214 -11.03 -54.93 -3.85
CA LEU A 214 -11.94 -55.51 -2.86
C LEU A 214 -12.36 -56.93 -3.25
N SER A 215 -12.58 -57.79 -2.24
CA SER A 215 -13.08 -59.15 -2.46
C SER A 215 -14.54 -59.15 -2.94
N ALA A 216 -15.01 -60.19 -3.63
CA ALA A 216 -16.43 -60.28 -3.97
C ALA A 216 -17.30 -60.48 -2.71
N GLY A 217 -18.35 -59.67 -2.55
CA GLY A 217 -19.22 -59.68 -1.37
C GLY A 217 -19.88 -58.32 -1.08
N ALA A 218 -20.65 -58.25 0.00
CA ALA A 218 -21.20 -56.98 0.50
C ALA A 218 -20.15 -56.27 1.37
N HIS A 219 -20.00 -54.96 1.18
CA HIS A 219 -19.08 -54.11 1.94
C HIS A 219 -19.80 -52.88 2.49
N VAL A 220 -19.32 -52.37 3.62
CA VAL A 220 -19.81 -51.14 4.25
C VAL A 220 -18.72 -50.08 4.18
N LEU A 221 -19.03 -48.98 3.51
CA LEU A 221 -18.18 -47.79 3.46
C LEU A 221 -18.61 -46.82 4.55
N THR A 222 -17.67 -46.34 5.35
CA THR A 222 -17.88 -45.22 6.27
C THR A 222 -17.05 -44.04 5.76
N VAL A 223 -17.73 -42.93 5.47
CA VAL A 223 -17.09 -41.69 5.01
C VAL A 223 -17.19 -40.66 6.10
N ARG A 224 -16.02 -40.22 6.58
CA ARG A 224 -15.90 -39.17 7.59
C ARG A 224 -15.31 -37.92 6.95
N ALA A 225 -16.00 -36.80 7.10
CA ALA A 225 -15.45 -35.49 6.74
C ALA A 225 -15.24 -34.64 7.99
N THR A 226 -14.12 -33.96 8.03
CA THR A 226 -13.74 -33.08 9.15
C THR A 226 -13.56 -31.66 8.69
N GLU A 227 -14.19 -30.77 9.45
CA GLU A 227 -13.97 -29.33 9.41
C GLU A 227 -12.84 -28.99 10.39
N TYR A 228 -11.93 -28.14 9.95
CA TYR A 228 -10.78 -27.70 10.73
C TYR A 228 -10.75 -26.18 10.77
N ASP A 229 -10.25 -25.64 11.88
CA ASP A 229 -9.88 -24.23 11.94
C ASP A 229 -8.60 -23.98 11.13
N TYR A 230 -8.21 -22.72 11.06
CA TYR A 230 -6.98 -22.29 10.41
C TYR A 230 -5.80 -22.19 11.41
N ALA A 231 -5.90 -22.79 12.60
CA ALA A 231 -4.80 -22.77 13.56
C ALA A 231 -3.59 -23.56 13.04
N SER A 232 -2.42 -23.34 13.65
CA SER A 232 -1.20 -24.11 13.37
C SER A 232 -0.67 -24.72 14.67
N PRO A 233 -0.84 -26.04 14.91
CA PRO A 233 -1.52 -27.02 14.05
C PRO A 233 -3.04 -26.80 14.03
N ARG A 234 -3.69 -27.17 12.92
CA ARG A 234 -5.14 -27.04 12.77
C ARG A 234 -5.87 -27.89 13.79
N ALA A 235 -6.88 -27.34 14.43
CA ALA A 235 -7.77 -28.06 15.33
C ALA A 235 -9.10 -28.38 14.63
N GLN A 236 -9.59 -29.61 14.84
CA GLN A 236 -10.88 -30.04 14.30
C GLN A 236 -12.01 -29.28 14.98
N ILE A 237 -12.85 -28.59 14.20
CA ILE A 237 -14.02 -27.81 14.69
C ILE A 237 -15.25 -28.71 14.78
N ASN A 238 -15.49 -29.50 13.73
CA ASN A 238 -16.68 -30.33 13.58
C ASN A 238 -16.41 -31.53 12.66
N ALA A 239 -17.32 -32.51 12.64
CA ALA A 239 -17.24 -33.65 11.74
C ALA A 239 -18.62 -34.16 11.34
N SER A 240 -18.71 -34.73 10.15
CA SER A 240 -19.86 -35.52 9.72
C SER A 240 -19.40 -36.94 9.38
N THR A 241 -20.29 -37.91 9.56
CA THR A 241 -20.02 -39.31 9.22
C THR A 241 -21.26 -39.89 8.56
N ASN A 242 -21.04 -40.53 7.41
CA ASN A 242 -22.08 -41.16 6.63
C ASN A 242 -21.67 -42.59 6.28
N THR A 243 -22.66 -43.46 6.11
CA THR A 243 -22.43 -44.87 5.77
C THR A 243 -23.10 -45.22 4.45
N LEU A 244 -22.39 -45.91 3.57
CA LEU A 244 -22.88 -46.43 2.30
C LEU A 244 -22.67 -47.94 2.24
N ASN A 245 -23.68 -48.68 1.75
CA ASN A 245 -23.55 -50.12 1.52
C ASN A 245 -23.32 -50.38 0.03
N ILE A 246 -22.30 -51.18 -0.29
CA ILE A 246 -21.96 -51.58 -1.67
C ILE A 246 -21.86 -53.11 -1.78
N THR A 247 -21.86 -53.64 -2.99
CA THR A 247 -21.64 -55.06 -3.27
C THR A 247 -20.70 -55.24 -4.45
N VAL A 248 -19.58 -55.91 -4.21
CA VAL A 248 -18.55 -56.21 -5.22
C VAL A 248 -18.80 -57.60 -5.79
N GLN A 249 -18.79 -57.71 -7.11
CA GLN A 249 -18.89 -58.97 -7.84
C GLN A 249 -17.56 -59.27 -8.55
N PRO A 250 -17.22 -60.55 -8.79
CA PRO A 250 -16.01 -60.89 -9.52
C PRO A 250 -16.10 -60.38 -10.97
N LYS A 251 -14.94 -59.98 -11.51
CA LYS A 251 -14.82 -59.60 -12.93
C LYS A 251 -15.20 -60.77 -13.84
N ASP A 252 -15.88 -60.49 -14.93
CA ASP A 252 -16.14 -61.45 -16.00
C ASP A 252 -14.83 -61.79 -16.76
N ASN A 253 -13.92 -60.82 -16.87
CA ASN A 253 -12.58 -60.93 -17.44
C ASN A 253 -11.49 -60.67 -16.38
N ALA A 254 -10.92 -61.75 -15.85
CA ALA A 254 -9.87 -61.66 -14.83
C ALA A 254 -8.53 -61.08 -15.33
N ALA A 255 -8.30 -60.99 -16.64
CA ALA A 255 -7.05 -60.48 -17.22
C ALA A 255 -7.04 -58.96 -17.45
N LEU A 256 -8.17 -58.28 -17.18
CA LEU A 256 -8.31 -56.84 -17.41
C LEU A 256 -7.51 -56.02 -16.39
N ALA A 257 -6.54 -55.23 -16.86
CA ALA A 257 -5.68 -54.36 -16.04
C ALA A 257 -5.24 -53.08 -16.78
N LEU A 258 -4.84 -52.05 -16.02
CA LEU A 258 -4.47 -50.71 -16.53
C LEU A 258 -3.18 -50.19 -15.86
N ALA A 259 -2.21 -49.68 -16.63
CA ALA A 259 -0.93 -49.14 -16.11
C ALA A 259 -0.31 -48.03 -17.01
N PRO A 260 0.47 -47.07 -16.45
CA PRO A 260 1.20 -46.05 -17.22
C PRO A 260 2.55 -46.57 -17.76
N SER A 261 3.11 -45.91 -18.78
CA SER A 261 4.37 -46.31 -19.46
C SER A 261 5.67 -45.95 -18.74
N CYS A 262 5.66 -45.00 -17.80
CA CYS A 262 6.87 -44.41 -17.19
C CYS A 262 6.81 -44.34 -15.65
N ALA A 263 6.41 -45.44 -15.00
CA ALA A 263 6.26 -45.47 -13.54
C ALA A 263 7.58 -45.61 -12.78
N ASP A 264 7.66 -44.97 -11.60
CA ASP A 264 8.54 -45.41 -10.51
C ASP A 264 7.94 -46.64 -9.78
N THR A 265 8.81 -47.50 -9.24
CA THR A 265 8.55 -48.94 -8.96
C THR A 265 7.81 -49.27 -7.65
N ASN A 266 7.11 -48.31 -7.02
CA ASN A 266 6.36 -48.57 -5.79
C ASN A 266 4.92 -49.06 -6.05
N ALA A 267 4.50 -50.07 -5.27
CA ALA A 267 3.40 -50.98 -5.62
C ALA A 267 1.96 -50.43 -5.45
N SER A 268 1.76 -49.18 -5.03
CA SER A 268 0.41 -48.60 -4.84
C SER A 268 0.10 -47.39 -5.71
N ASP A 269 1.06 -46.48 -5.92
CA ASP A 269 0.87 -45.22 -6.66
C ASP A 269 1.97 -45.01 -7.70
N SER A 270 1.58 -44.59 -8.91
CA SER A 270 2.53 -44.25 -9.99
C SER A 270 2.61 -42.72 -10.13
N THR A 271 3.81 -42.16 -9.95
CA THR A 271 4.10 -40.73 -10.17
C THR A 271 4.59 -40.51 -11.60
N VAL A 272 4.14 -39.42 -12.23
CA VAL A 272 4.55 -39.01 -13.57
C VAL A 272 5.03 -37.56 -13.53
N GLU A 273 6.25 -37.30 -14.00
CA GLU A 273 6.91 -35.98 -13.96
C GLU A 273 6.89 -35.23 -15.30
N LEU A 274 6.45 -35.91 -16.37
CA LEU A 274 6.38 -35.39 -17.73
C LEU A 274 4.93 -35.44 -18.23
N PRO A 275 4.44 -34.43 -18.97
CA PRO A 275 3.07 -34.42 -19.48
C PRO A 275 2.82 -35.53 -20.51
N PHE A 276 3.88 -35.99 -21.21
CA PHE A 276 3.77 -37.01 -22.25
C PHE A 276 3.96 -38.44 -21.71
N PHE A 277 2.86 -39.13 -21.40
CA PHE A 277 2.88 -40.54 -20.99
C PHE A 277 1.76 -41.37 -21.64
N LYS A 278 1.87 -42.70 -21.58
CA LYS A 278 0.88 -43.62 -22.15
C LYS A 278 0.18 -44.40 -21.05
N MET A 279 -1.14 -44.59 -21.19
CA MET A 279 -1.95 -45.53 -20.44
C MET A 279 -2.18 -46.80 -21.24
N ILE A 280 -1.84 -47.96 -20.66
CA ILE A 280 -1.86 -49.26 -21.33
C ILE A 280 -2.88 -50.16 -20.63
N ALA A 281 -3.94 -50.52 -21.35
CA ALA A 281 -4.98 -51.47 -20.95
C ALA A 281 -4.68 -52.87 -21.50
N SER A 282 -4.34 -53.78 -20.59
CA SER A 282 -4.09 -55.19 -20.91
C SER A 282 -5.34 -56.03 -20.70
N GLY A 283 -5.56 -57.01 -21.58
CA GLY A 283 -6.73 -57.90 -21.54
C GLY A 283 -8.06 -57.26 -21.97
N ALA A 284 -8.06 -55.98 -22.37
CA ALA A 284 -9.26 -55.24 -22.79
C ALA A 284 -9.81 -55.72 -24.15
N SER A 285 -11.13 -55.81 -24.25
CA SER A 285 -11.84 -56.07 -25.49
C SER A 285 -11.87 -54.84 -26.41
N ALA A 286 -12.22 -55.03 -27.68
CA ALA A 286 -12.37 -53.93 -28.63
C ALA A 286 -13.48 -52.91 -28.25
N GLY A 287 -14.39 -53.28 -27.33
CA GLY A 287 -15.44 -52.40 -26.83
C GLY A 287 -15.09 -51.66 -25.54
N ALA A 288 -13.87 -51.82 -25.02
CA ALA A 288 -13.45 -51.19 -23.78
C ALA A 288 -13.32 -49.66 -23.92
N LYS A 289 -13.67 -48.94 -22.86
CA LYS A 289 -13.63 -47.48 -22.77
C LYS A 289 -12.77 -47.04 -21.60
N LEU A 290 -11.91 -46.05 -21.81
CA LEU A 290 -11.07 -45.45 -20.77
C LEU A 290 -11.63 -44.08 -20.40
N TYR A 291 -11.52 -43.69 -19.14
CA TYR A 291 -11.95 -42.39 -18.64
C TYR A 291 -10.88 -41.76 -17.75
N TRP A 292 -10.74 -40.44 -17.78
CA TRP A 292 -9.97 -39.63 -16.83
C TRP A 292 -10.89 -38.58 -16.21
N GLU A 293 -10.99 -38.55 -14.88
CA GLU A 293 -11.86 -37.62 -14.12
C GLU A 293 -13.34 -37.57 -14.59
N GLY A 294 -13.80 -38.62 -15.26
CA GLY A 294 -15.15 -38.74 -15.82
C GLY A 294 -15.27 -38.45 -17.31
N TYR A 295 -14.22 -37.92 -17.95
CA TYR A 295 -14.16 -37.73 -19.40
C TYR A 295 -13.66 -39.01 -20.10
N GLU A 296 -14.36 -39.47 -21.13
CA GLU A 296 -13.94 -40.64 -21.92
C GLU A 296 -12.69 -40.29 -22.75
N LEU A 297 -11.68 -41.16 -22.82
CA LEU A 297 -10.44 -40.96 -23.58
C LEU A 297 -10.40 -41.85 -24.83
N PRO A 298 -9.76 -41.42 -25.93
CA PRO A 298 -9.61 -42.23 -27.13
C PRO A 298 -8.44 -43.23 -27.01
N TRP A 299 -8.53 -44.35 -27.73
CA TRP A 299 -7.40 -45.28 -27.91
C TRP A 299 -6.48 -44.83 -29.07
N ASN A 300 -5.90 -43.64 -28.94
CA ASN A 300 -5.06 -42.96 -29.94
C ASN A 300 -3.64 -43.56 -30.10
N GLY A 301 -3.14 -44.30 -29.11
CA GLY A 301 -1.82 -44.96 -29.13
C GLY A 301 -1.82 -46.38 -29.70
N GLY A 302 -2.95 -46.88 -30.20
CA GLY A 302 -3.15 -48.24 -30.68
C GLY A 302 -4.12 -49.07 -29.83
N ALA A 303 -4.31 -50.34 -30.17
CA ALA A 303 -5.29 -51.21 -29.50
C ALA A 303 -4.99 -51.35 -27.99
N GLY A 304 -5.85 -50.78 -27.15
CA GLY A 304 -5.69 -50.77 -25.69
C GLY A 304 -4.59 -49.83 -25.18
N THR A 305 -4.10 -48.90 -26.00
CA THR A 305 -3.10 -47.90 -25.58
C THR A 305 -3.62 -46.50 -25.85
N ASN A 306 -3.67 -45.67 -24.81
CA ASN A 306 -3.95 -44.24 -24.91
C ASN A 306 -2.64 -43.49 -24.66
N VAL A 307 -2.29 -42.56 -25.54
CA VAL A 307 -1.33 -41.49 -25.28
C VAL A 307 -2.12 -40.39 -24.59
N PHE A 308 -1.72 -39.98 -23.40
CA PHE A 308 -2.41 -38.93 -22.67
C PHE A 308 -1.97 -37.57 -23.22
N ASP A 309 -2.80 -37.00 -24.08
CA ASP A 309 -2.59 -35.78 -24.88
C ASP A 309 -3.85 -34.89 -24.87
N GLY A 310 -4.54 -34.84 -23.72
CA GLY A 310 -5.76 -34.05 -23.49
C GLY A 310 -7.00 -34.44 -24.30
N GLN A 311 -6.93 -35.41 -25.22
CA GLN A 311 -8.07 -35.80 -26.04
C GLN A 311 -9.15 -36.55 -25.24
N VAL A 312 -10.41 -36.16 -25.45
CA VAL A 312 -11.61 -36.76 -24.88
C VAL A 312 -12.66 -37.09 -25.94
N VAL A 313 -13.35 -38.20 -25.75
CA VAL A 313 -14.46 -38.65 -26.58
C VAL A 313 -15.76 -38.09 -26.02
N GLN A 314 -16.42 -37.23 -26.79
CA GLN A 314 -17.75 -36.71 -26.47
C GLN A 314 -18.78 -37.38 -27.40
N SER A 315 -19.92 -37.78 -26.84
CA SER A 315 -21.03 -38.30 -27.62
C SER A 315 -22.29 -37.49 -27.34
N ASP A 316 -22.96 -37.04 -28.40
CA ASP A 316 -24.24 -36.37 -28.26
C ASP A 316 -25.38 -37.39 -28.04
N GLY A 317 -26.55 -36.92 -27.60
CA GLY A 317 -27.74 -37.74 -27.40
C GLY A 317 -28.31 -38.36 -28.70
N GLU A 318 -27.72 -38.05 -29.86
CA GLU A 318 -28.09 -38.55 -31.18
C GLU A 318 -27.11 -39.63 -31.70
N GLY A 319 -26.10 -39.98 -30.89
CA GLY A 319 -25.12 -41.03 -31.20
C GLY A 319 -23.97 -40.56 -32.10
N ARG A 320 -23.81 -39.24 -32.31
CA ARG A 320 -22.59 -38.71 -32.94
C ARG A 320 -21.47 -38.72 -31.93
N VAL A 321 -20.34 -39.33 -32.30
CA VAL A 321 -19.12 -39.39 -31.49
C VAL A 321 -18.12 -38.42 -32.10
N VAL A 322 -17.65 -37.48 -31.30
CA VAL A 322 -16.61 -36.52 -31.67
C VAL A 322 -15.50 -36.63 -30.65
N THR A 323 -14.26 -36.76 -31.10
CA THR A 323 -13.09 -36.62 -30.23
C THR A 323 -12.72 -35.14 -30.19
N ASN A 324 -12.86 -34.54 -29.02
CA ASN A 324 -12.47 -33.16 -28.73
C ASN A 324 -11.25 -33.17 -27.82
N ARG A 325 -10.59 -32.03 -27.63
CA ARG A 325 -9.50 -31.88 -26.65
C ARG A 325 -10.01 -31.07 -25.45
N LEU A 326 -9.56 -31.42 -24.25
CA LEU A 326 -9.96 -30.70 -23.03
C LEU A 326 -9.29 -29.33 -22.98
N TRP A 327 -10.04 -28.34 -22.51
CA TRP A 327 -9.55 -26.98 -22.30
C TRP A 327 -9.45 -26.70 -20.79
N GLY A 328 -8.25 -26.49 -20.25
CA GLY A 328 -8.03 -25.97 -18.89
C GLY A 328 -6.85 -26.58 -18.11
N SER A 329 -6.57 -26.04 -16.92
CA SER A 329 -5.34 -26.35 -16.14
C SER A 329 -5.18 -27.81 -15.70
N PHE A 330 -4.03 -28.41 -16.02
CA PHE A 330 -3.58 -29.66 -15.41
C PHE A 330 -2.94 -29.37 -14.04
N ILE A 331 -3.62 -29.76 -12.97
CA ILE A 331 -3.15 -29.52 -11.60
C ILE A 331 -2.22 -30.68 -11.19
N ASN A 332 -1.02 -30.34 -10.69
CA ASN A 332 -0.16 -31.31 -10.02
C ASN A 332 -0.87 -31.90 -8.80
N GLY A 333 -0.93 -33.23 -8.70
CA GLY A 333 -1.76 -33.91 -7.71
C GLY A 333 -2.21 -35.30 -8.14
N ALA A 334 -3.10 -35.92 -7.36
CA ALA A 334 -3.61 -37.25 -7.65
C ALA A 334 -4.81 -37.21 -8.61
N HIS A 335 -4.78 -38.10 -9.60
CA HIS A 335 -5.78 -38.24 -10.67
C HIS A 335 -6.24 -39.70 -10.79
N SER A 336 -7.49 -39.91 -11.21
CA SER A 336 -8.10 -41.23 -11.37
C SER A 336 -8.40 -41.58 -12.83
N PHE A 337 -7.87 -42.71 -13.28
CA PHE A 337 -8.18 -43.32 -14.58
C PHE A 337 -9.08 -44.55 -14.41
N VAL A 338 -10.16 -44.63 -15.17
CA VAL A 338 -11.17 -45.69 -15.06
C VAL A 338 -11.32 -46.40 -16.41
N LEU A 339 -10.98 -47.69 -16.45
CA LEU A 339 -11.21 -48.56 -17.60
C LEU A 339 -12.50 -49.35 -17.40
N LYS A 340 -13.41 -49.30 -18.35
CA LYS A 340 -14.66 -50.08 -18.38
C LYS A 340 -14.68 -51.00 -19.59
N ASP A 341 -14.91 -52.29 -19.37
CA ASP A 341 -15.04 -53.29 -20.43
C ASP A 341 -16.23 -54.21 -20.13
N GLY A 342 -17.34 -54.03 -20.86
CA GLY A 342 -18.61 -54.67 -20.53
C GLY A 342 -19.12 -54.25 -19.14
N ASN A 343 -19.24 -55.23 -18.23
CA ASN A 343 -19.64 -54.98 -16.84
C ASN A 343 -18.43 -54.77 -15.89
N ASP A 344 -17.21 -55.05 -16.36
CA ASP A 344 -16.01 -54.97 -15.53
C ASP A 344 -15.44 -53.56 -15.52
N THR A 345 -15.01 -53.11 -14.35
CA THR A 345 -14.35 -51.82 -14.15
C THR A 345 -12.99 -52.01 -13.48
N VAL A 346 -11.99 -51.24 -13.90
CA VAL A 346 -10.66 -51.15 -13.29
C VAL A 346 -10.33 -49.69 -13.05
N VAL A 347 -9.88 -49.34 -11.84
CA VAL A 347 -9.52 -47.97 -11.49
C VAL A 347 -8.04 -47.90 -11.13
N LYS A 348 -7.31 -46.94 -11.72
CA LYS A 348 -5.89 -46.67 -11.46
C LYS A 348 -5.69 -45.22 -11.03
N ARG A 349 -5.05 -45.03 -9.88
CA ARG A 349 -4.60 -43.73 -9.35
C ARG A 349 -3.20 -43.40 -9.90
N VAL A 350 -3.00 -42.16 -10.36
CA VAL A 350 -1.76 -41.62 -10.92
C VAL A 350 -1.50 -40.23 -10.33
N VAL A 351 -0.27 -39.91 -9.93
CA VAL A 351 0.10 -38.59 -9.39
C VAL A 351 0.86 -37.79 -10.44
N PHE A 352 0.35 -36.62 -10.83
CA PHE A 352 1.00 -35.69 -11.75
C PHE A 352 1.93 -34.75 -10.99
N ASN A 353 3.17 -34.63 -11.44
CA ASN A 353 4.19 -33.70 -10.96
C ASN A 353 4.89 -33.04 -12.16
N LEU A 354 4.11 -32.38 -13.01
CA LEU A 354 4.55 -31.82 -14.29
C LEU A 354 5.51 -30.64 -14.05
N TYR A 355 6.77 -30.81 -14.43
CA TYR A 355 7.83 -29.78 -14.37
C TYR A 355 8.03 -29.09 -13.00
N GLY A 356 7.55 -29.68 -11.90
CA GLY A 356 7.64 -29.14 -10.55
C GLY A 356 6.83 -27.86 -10.27
N LYS A 357 5.92 -27.45 -11.17
CA LYS A 357 5.10 -26.23 -11.08
C LYS A 357 3.68 -26.49 -11.61
N SER A 358 2.67 -25.72 -11.17
CA SER A 358 1.31 -25.83 -11.72
C SER A 358 1.20 -25.00 -12.98
N HIS A 359 0.82 -25.62 -14.11
CA HIS A 359 0.75 -24.99 -15.43
C HIS A 359 -0.64 -25.19 -16.06
N ILE A 360 -1.01 -24.32 -17.00
CA ILE A 360 -2.27 -24.41 -17.76
C ILE A 360 -1.93 -24.84 -19.18
N ASP A 361 -2.66 -25.81 -19.72
CA ASP A 361 -2.64 -26.22 -21.13
C ASP A 361 -4.12 -26.26 -21.55
N SER A 362 -4.54 -25.22 -22.25
CA SER A 362 -5.92 -24.87 -22.54
C SER A 362 -6.39 -25.36 -23.89
N ASP A 363 -5.49 -25.83 -24.75
CA ASP A 363 -5.86 -26.49 -25.99
C ASP A 363 -5.75 -28.02 -25.88
N GLY A 364 -4.96 -28.50 -24.92
CA GLY A 364 -4.81 -29.86 -24.41
C GLY A 364 -3.76 -30.68 -25.16
N ASP A 365 -2.77 -30.10 -25.81
CA ASP A 365 -1.74 -30.80 -26.58
C ASP A 365 -0.60 -31.42 -25.76
N GLY A 366 -0.51 -31.09 -24.47
CA GLY A 366 0.55 -31.51 -23.56
C GLY A 366 1.66 -30.49 -23.33
N ILE A 367 1.55 -29.28 -23.89
CA ILE A 367 2.46 -28.13 -23.71
C ILE A 367 1.71 -27.03 -22.92
N PRO A 368 2.31 -26.38 -21.91
CA PRO A 368 1.66 -25.26 -21.24
C PRO A 368 1.35 -24.08 -22.19
N ASP A 369 0.18 -23.45 -22.06
CA ASP A 369 -0.32 -22.33 -22.89
C ASP A 369 0.66 -21.18 -23.05
N ASN A 370 1.44 -20.93 -22.01
CA ASN A 370 2.43 -19.86 -21.96
C ASN A 370 3.77 -20.22 -22.63
N VAL A 371 3.93 -21.48 -23.04
CA VAL A 371 4.95 -22.00 -23.95
C VAL A 371 4.38 -22.13 -25.37
N GLU A 372 3.07 -22.36 -25.51
CA GLU A 372 2.35 -22.23 -26.78
C GLU A 372 2.35 -20.77 -27.28
N MET A 373 1.82 -20.52 -28.48
CA MET A 373 1.98 -19.23 -29.18
C MET A 373 1.76 -18.01 -28.25
N PRO A 374 2.56 -16.94 -28.41
CA PRO A 374 2.30 -15.69 -27.70
C PRO A 374 0.84 -15.30 -27.95
N TYR A 375 0.15 -14.73 -26.95
CA TYR A 375 -1.26 -14.30 -26.95
C TYR A 375 -2.32 -15.29 -26.43
N PHE A 376 -1.97 -16.47 -25.89
CA PHE A 376 -2.96 -17.33 -25.21
C PHE A 376 -3.45 -16.74 -23.87
N ASP A 377 -2.55 -16.12 -23.10
CA ASP A 377 -2.86 -15.51 -21.80
C ASP A 377 -3.53 -14.11 -21.90
N ASP A 378 -3.39 -13.44 -23.04
CA ASP A 378 -3.84 -12.05 -23.25
C ASP A 378 -5.21 -11.94 -23.96
N GLY A 379 -5.81 -13.08 -24.32
CA GLY A 379 -7.05 -13.18 -25.09
C GLY A 379 -6.82 -13.06 -26.61
N ALA A 380 -7.58 -13.85 -27.38
CA ALA A 380 -7.46 -13.90 -28.84
C ALA A 380 -7.47 -12.47 -29.45
N PRO A 381 -6.51 -12.13 -30.33
CA PRO A 381 -6.46 -10.80 -30.94
C PRO A 381 -7.77 -10.50 -31.65
N GLY A 382 -8.19 -9.24 -31.74
CA GLY A 382 -9.48 -8.90 -32.37
C GLY A 382 -9.53 -9.24 -33.88
N PRO A 383 -10.72 -9.19 -34.52
CA PRO A 383 -10.94 -9.49 -35.94
C PRO A 383 -10.24 -8.56 -36.94
N ASP A 384 -9.34 -7.70 -36.49
CA ASP A 384 -8.64 -6.70 -37.29
C ASP A 384 -7.12 -6.95 -37.29
N GLN A 385 -6.71 -8.19 -37.03
CA GLN A 385 -5.32 -8.61 -36.90
C GLN A 385 -4.93 -9.74 -37.82
N SER A 386 -3.83 -9.50 -38.56
CA SER A 386 -3.24 -10.44 -39.48
C SER A 386 -2.62 -11.60 -38.72
N TRP A 387 -3.13 -12.79 -38.97
CA TRP A 387 -2.66 -14.03 -38.36
C TRP A 387 -1.49 -14.63 -39.14
N PRO A 388 -0.58 -15.39 -38.49
CA PRO A 388 0.50 -16.08 -39.20
C PRO A 388 -0.05 -17.04 -40.26
N GLY A 389 0.07 -16.68 -41.54
CA GLY A 389 -0.44 -17.47 -42.67
C GLY A 389 -1.82 -17.06 -43.18
N ASP A 390 -2.47 -16.06 -42.56
CA ASP A 390 -3.71 -15.44 -43.01
C ASP A 390 -3.48 -13.98 -43.41
N SER A 391 -3.87 -13.66 -44.64
CA SER A 391 -3.66 -12.33 -45.23
C SER A 391 -4.92 -11.45 -45.24
N ASN A 392 -6.06 -11.96 -44.76
CA ASN A 392 -7.35 -11.27 -44.85
C ASN A 392 -7.93 -10.84 -43.49
N ASN A 393 -7.22 -11.14 -42.38
CA ASN A 393 -7.54 -10.77 -41.00
C ASN A 393 -8.86 -11.37 -40.51
N ASN A 394 -9.20 -12.61 -40.89
CA ASN A 394 -10.40 -13.27 -40.37
C ASN A 394 -10.09 -14.64 -39.74
N PHE A 395 -10.86 -15.02 -38.72
CA PHE A 395 -10.66 -16.28 -38.01
C PHE A 395 -11.16 -17.52 -38.78
N ILE A 396 -11.60 -17.37 -40.03
CA ILE A 396 -12.29 -18.42 -40.79
C ILE A 396 -11.68 -18.54 -42.19
N PRO A 397 -10.99 -19.65 -42.53
CA PRO A 397 -10.39 -19.83 -43.85
C PRO A 397 -11.41 -19.66 -44.97
N ASP A 398 -11.19 -18.67 -45.84
CA ASP A 398 -12.05 -18.43 -46.99
C ASP A 398 -11.72 -19.38 -48.14
N ASN A 399 -12.72 -19.71 -48.96
CA ASN A 399 -12.55 -20.65 -50.05
C ASN A 399 -11.54 -20.13 -51.10
N GLY A 400 -10.35 -20.73 -51.13
CA GLY A 400 -9.25 -20.37 -52.04
C GLY A 400 -7.98 -19.89 -51.34
N GLU A 401 -7.99 -19.78 -50.01
CA GLU A 401 -6.82 -19.37 -49.24
C GLU A 401 -5.84 -20.51 -48.97
N SER A 402 -4.56 -20.17 -48.93
CA SER A 402 -3.46 -21.09 -48.63
C SER A 402 -2.81 -20.65 -47.33
N TRP A 403 -3.24 -21.25 -46.22
CA TRP A 403 -2.66 -20.98 -44.90
C TRP A 403 -1.33 -21.72 -44.75
N SER A 404 -0.26 -21.00 -44.40
CA SER A 404 1.10 -21.54 -44.31
C SER A 404 1.52 -21.99 -42.91
N LYS A 405 0.74 -21.66 -41.86
CA LYS A 405 0.95 -22.08 -40.46
C LYS A 405 -0.41 -22.42 -39.81
N LEU A 406 -0.40 -23.31 -38.81
CA LEU A 406 -1.61 -23.85 -38.17
C LEU A 406 -2.44 -22.75 -37.48
N ASN A 407 -3.76 -22.93 -37.47
CA ASN A 407 -4.69 -22.13 -36.67
C ASN A 407 -4.96 -22.86 -35.34
N PRO A 408 -4.37 -22.43 -34.20
CA PRO A 408 -4.55 -23.11 -32.91
C PRO A 408 -5.98 -23.01 -32.35
N TYR A 409 -6.82 -22.12 -32.89
CA TYR A 409 -8.18 -21.90 -32.39
C TYR A 409 -9.27 -22.66 -33.16
N ASN A 410 -8.91 -23.50 -34.14
CA ASN A 410 -9.88 -24.22 -34.96
C ASN A 410 -9.68 -25.75 -34.92
N HIS A 411 -10.16 -26.40 -33.86
CA HIS A 411 -10.17 -27.87 -33.77
C HIS A 411 -11.18 -28.53 -34.74
N SER A 412 -12.06 -27.76 -35.39
CA SER A 412 -13.20 -28.29 -36.17
C SER A 412 -13.00 -28.33 -37.69
N THR A 413 -11.87 -27.84 -38.22
CA THR A 413 -11.53 -28.05 -39.63
C THR A 413 -10.66 -29.27 -39.81
N PHE A 414 -11.14 -30.25 -40.57
CA PHE A 414 -10.42 -31.46 -40.97
C PHE A 414 -9.13 -31.11 -41.73
N TYR A 415 -8.04 -30.86 -41.00
CA TYR A 415 -6.68 -30.91 -41.51
C TYR A 415 -6.16 -32.34 -41.38
N SER A 416 -5.47 -32.85 -42.40
CA SER A 416 -5.07 -34.26 -42.50
C SER A 416 -3.73 -34.60 -41.83
N ALA A 417 -3.12 -33.65 -41.10
CA ALA A 417 -1.97 -33.91 -40.25
C ALA A 417 -2.31 -33.45 -38.84
N GLN A 418 -2.10 -34.32 -37.85
CA GLN A 418 -2.20 -33.90 -36.45
C GLN A 418 -1.05 -32.94 -36.16
N TRP A 419 -1.34 -31.84 -35.48
CA TRP A 419 -0.31 -31.06 -34.81
C TRP A 419 0.39 -31.99 -33.81
N ASP A 420 1.70 -32.16 -33.95
CA ASP A 420 2.51 -33.03 -33.08
C ASP A 420 3.71 -32.25 -32.53
N ASP A 421 3.99 -32.49 -31.24
CA ASP A 421 5.08 -31.98 -30.40
C ASP A 421 6.48 -32.39 -30.90
N ARG A 422 6.53 -33.25 -31.92
CA ARG A 422 7.73 -33.86 -32.51
C ARG A 422 8.12 -33.24 -33.85
N ASN A 423 7.33 -32.28 -34.33
CA ASN A 423 7.64 -31.53 -35.53
C ASN A 423 8.52 -30.34 -35.19
N ASP A 424 9.50 -30.14 -36.05
CA ASP A 424 10.36 -28.97 -36.13
C ASP A 424 9.60 -27.89 -36.90
N MET A 425 8.84 -27.04 -36.19
CA MET A 425 7.91 -26.10 -36.83
C MET A 425 8.57 -24.86 -37.41
N ASP A 426 9.74 -24.50 -36.91
CA ASP A 426 10.53 -23.37 -37.40
C ASP A 426 11.71 -23.80 -38.31
N GLY A 427 11.92 -25.11 -38.49
CA GLY A 427 12.82 -25.72 -39.44
C GLY A 427 14.29 -25.68 -39.00
N ASP A 428 14.52 -25.65 -37.70
CA ASP A 428 15.79 -25.32 -37.08
C ASP A 428 16.68 -26.55 -36.78
N GLY A 429 16.11 -27.75 -36.92
CA GLY A 429 16.73 -29.06 -36.68
C GLY A 429 16.29 -29.78 -35.41
N TYR A 430 15.47 -29.16 -34.55
CA TYR A 430 14.98 -29.69 -33.27
C TYR A 430 13.46 -29.70 -33.25
N SER A 431 12.85 -30.67 -32.57
CA SER A 431 11.41 -30.64 -32.38
C SER A 431 11.03 -29.64 -31.29
N ASN A 432 9.81 -29.10 -31.34
CA ASN A 432 9.30 -28.23 -30.26
C ASN A 432 9.46 -28.87 -28.86
N TYR A 433 9.26 -30.20 -28.75
CA TYR A 433 9.54 -30.97 -27.53
C TYR A 433 11.00 -30.85 -27.07
N ASP A 434 11.94 -31.00 -28.01
CA ASP A 434 13.37 -31.01 -27.72
C ASP A 434 13.85 -29.66 -27.17
N GLU A 435 13.28 -28.57 -27.68
CA GLU A 435 13.57 -27.20 -27.26
C GLU A 435 13.03 -26.91 -25.86
N ILE A 436 11.76 -27.24 -25.59
CA ILE A 436 11.14 -27.05 -24.25
C ILE A 436 11.86 -27.90 -23.20
N PHE A 437 12.19 -29.15 -23.56
CA PHE A 437 12.92 -30.05 -22.69
C PHE A 437 14.34 -29.52 -22.41
N ALA A 438 15.06 -29.04 -23.42
CA ALA A 438 16.36 -28.41 -23.24
C ALA A 438 16.27 -27.14 -22.38
N GLY A 439 15.25 -26.30 -22.52
CA GLY A 439 15.11 -25.11 -21.68
C GLY A 439 14.93 -25.46 -20.20
N TYR A 440 14.06 -26.42 -19.91
CA TYR A 440 13.89 -26.94 -18.56
C TYR A 440 15.19 -27.48 -17.99
N VAL A 441 15.90 -28.31 -18.76
CA VAL A 441 17.10 -29.00 -18.27
C VAL A 441 18.31 -28.06 -18.18
N ASN A 442 18.42 -27.07 -19.06
CA ASN A 442 19.58 -26.18 -19.17
C ASN A 442 19.55 -24.99 -18.22
N SER A 443 18.36 -24.50 -17.89
CA SER A 443 18.20 -23.25 -17.13
C SER A 443 17.02 -23.29 -16.15
N ASN A 444 16.43 -24.48 -15.92
CA ASN A 444 15.19 -24.64 -15.16
C ASN A 444 14.07 -23.73 -15.68
N ASN A 445 14.12 -23.43 -16.98
CA ASN A 445 13.26 -22.47 -17.65
C ASN A 445 12.76 -23.05 -18.97
N ILE A 446 11.53 -23.59 -18.94
CA ILE A 446 10.85 -24.13 -20.13
C ILE A 446 10.64 -23.11 -21.26
N TYR A 447 10.80 -21.80 -21.00
CA TYR A 447 10.70 -20.72 -22.00
C TYR A 447 12.07 -20.28 -22.56
N ALA A 448 13.15 -21.02 -22.26
CA ALA A 448 14.49 -20.60 -22.66
C ALA A 448 14.72 -20.63 -24.18
N TYR A 449 13.91 -21.42 -24.91
CA TYR A 449 13.95 -21.56 -26.36
C TYR A 449 12.55 -21.29 -26.92
N ASN A 450 12.49 -20.54 -28.02
CA ASN A 450 11.23 -20.13 -28.63
C ASN A 450 10.97 -21.04 -29.83
N ILE A 451 10.04 -21.97 -29.67
CA ILE A 451 9.66 -23.03 -30.64
C ILE A 451 9.08 -22.51 -31.98
N TYR A 452 9.05 -21.19 -32.16
CA TYR A 452 8.57 -20.51 -33.36
C TYR A 452 9.64 -19.67 -34.05
N ASP A 453 10.85 -19.60 -33.49
CA ASP A 453 12.01 -18.87 -34.02
C ASP A 453 13.19 -19.82 -34.20
N GLY A 454 13.49 -20.20 -35.45
CA GLY A 454 14.56 -21.16 -35.73
C GLY A 454 16.00 -20.67 -35.47
N ASN A 455 16.14 -19.47 -34.89
CA ASN A 455 17.40 -19.00 -34.28
C ASN A 455 17.45 -19.22 -32.75
N SER A 456 16.30 -19.46 -32.10
CA SER A 456 16.11 -19.59 -30.65
C SER A 456 16.17 -21.05 -30.22
N LYS A 457 17.34 -21.66 -30.40
CA LYS A 457 17.50 -23.11 -30.32
C LYS A 457 18.60 -23.61 -29.40
N PRO A 458 18.50 -24.86 -28.91
CA PRO A 458 19.58 -25.51 -28.19
C PRO A 458 20.86 -25.57 -29.02
N SER A 459 21.98 -25.21 -28.40
CA SER A 459 23.31 -25.25 -29.04
C SER A 459 23.97 -26.64 -29.01
N GLY A 460 23.25 -27.68 -28.56
CA GLY A 460 23.71 -29.08 -28.45
C GLY A 460 22.55 -30.07 -28.50
N ASP A 461 22.85 -31.38 -28.46
CA ASP A 461 21.86 -32.46 -28.54
C ASP A 461 20.93 -32.46 -27.31
N PRO A 462 19.63 -32.12 -27.46
CA PRO A 462 18.66 -31.96 -26.38
C PRO A 462 18.30 -33.28 -25.69
N GLY A 463 18.82 -34.42 -26.16
CA GLY A 463 18.73 -35.70 -25.46
C GLY A 463 19.67 -35.86 -24.25
N THR A 464 20.39 -34.81 -23.82
CA THR A 464 21.49 -34.90 -22.82
C THR A 464 21.52 -33.72 -21.82
N LEU A 465 21.91 -33.94 -20.55
CA LEU A 465 22.02 -32.91 -19.50
C LEU A 465 23.23 -31.97 -19.74
N PRO A 466 23.11 -30.64 -19.86
CA PRO A 466 24.24 -29.77 -20.23
C PRO A 466 25.14 -29.39 -19.06
N SER A 467 26.31 -28.84 -19.35
CA SER A 467 27.26 -28.31 -18.36
C SER A 467 26.76 -27.05 -17.59
N ALA A 468 27.20 -26.88 -16.33
CA ALA A 468 26.83 -25.79 -15.42
C ALA A 468 28.05 -25.16 -14.71
N ALA A 469 28.00 -23.87 -14.33
CA ALA A 469 29.06 -23.20 -13.56
C ALA A 469 28.53 -22.23 -12.50
N ALA A 470 29.27 -22.04 -11.40
CA ALA A 470 28.93 -21.16 -10.28
C ALA A 470 30.19 -20.54 -9.64
N ALA A 471 30.04 -19.41 -8.93
CA ALA A 471 31.13 -18.71 -8.25
C ALA A 471 30.90 -18.50 -6.75
N THR A 472 31.96 -18.35 -5.96
CA THR A 472 31.89 -17.97 -4.54
C THR A 472 33.15 -17.22 -4.08
N PRO A 473 33.03 -16.01 -3.48
CA PRO A 473 31.81 -15.23 -3.32
C PRO A 473 31.25 -14.77 -4.68
N ASP A 474 29.93 -14.57 -4.72
CA ASP A 474 29.21 -13.94 -5.84
C ASP A 474 28.35 -12.81 -5.24
N PRO A 475 28.65 -11.53 -5.54
CA PRO A 475 29.69 -11.06 -6.46
C PRO A 475 31.12 -11.30 -5.97
N ALA A 476 32.07 -11.20 -6.90
CA ALA A 476 33.49 -11.23 -6.63
C ALA A 476 33.95 -9.92 -5.94
N ASN A 477 34.85 -10.00 -4.95
CA ASN A 477 35.42 -8.81 -4.31
C ASN A 477 36.73 -8.39 -5.00
N PRO A 478 36.94 -7.10 -5.33
CA PRO A 478 38.17 -6.64 -5.96
C PRO A 478 39.37 -6.83 -5.01
N GLY A 479 40.45 -7.44 -5.51
CA GLY A 479 41.65 -7.74 -4.73
C GLY A 479 41.56 -8.99 -3.84
N GLU A 480 40.44 -9.72 -3.86
CA GLU A 480 40.26 -10.98 -3.14
C GLU A 480 40.18 -12.19 -4.08
N ASN A 481 40.08 -13.40 -3.52
CA ASN A 481 39.98 -14.63 -4.28
C ASN A 481 38.52 -15.05 -4.51
N ILE A 482 38.21 -15.48 -5.73
CA ILE A 482 36.93 -16.11 -6.13
C ILE A 482 37.14 -17.58 -6.46
N THR A 483 36.21 -18.45 -6.06
CA THR A 483 36.21 -19.88 -6.39
C THR A 483 35.14 -20.18 -7.43
N ILE A 484 35.54 -20.77 -8.55
CA ILE A 484 34.66 -21.19 -9.65
C ILE A 484 34.44 -22.70 -9.56
N THR A 485 33.17 -23.13 -9.62
CA THR A 485 32.74 -24.54 -9.67
C THR A 485 32.09 -24.81 -11.02
N TYR A 486 32.49 -25.87 -11.71
CA TYR A 486 32.01 -26.27 -13.03
C TYR A 486 31.59 -27.73 -13.05
N THR A 487 30.40 -28.04 -13.56
CA THR A 487 29.86 -29.41 -13.64
C THR A 487 29.60 -29.73 -15.10
N PRO A 488 30.38 -30.61 -15.76
CA PRO A 488 30.25 -30.84 -17.19
C PRO A 488 28.99 -31.61 -17.61
N ASN A 489 28.34 -32.34 -16.68
CA ASN A 489 27.18 -33.21 -16.95
C ASN A 489 27.41 -34.09 -18.21
N ASP A 490 26.48 -34.11 -19.17
CA ASP A 490 26.62 -34.81 -20.48
C ASP A 490 27.19 -33.88 -21.59
N GLY A 491 27.69 -32.69 -21.22
CA GLY A 491 28.25 -31.70 -22.14
C GLY A 491 29.58 -32.13 -22.79
N ALA A 492 30.16 -31.27 -23.65
CA ALA A 492 31.36 -31.58 -24.43
C ALA A 492 32.58 -31.99 -23.58
N LEU A 493 32.59 -31.59 -22.30
CA LEU A 493 33.63 -31.89 -21.33
C LEU A 493 33.27 -33.03 -20.34
N ALA A 494 32.16 -33.75 -20.53
CA ALA A 494 31.68 -34.85 -19.67
C ALA A 494 32.72 -35.94 -19.39
N SER A 495 33.57 -36.21 -20.38
CA SER A 495 34.65 -37.20 -20.30
C SER A 495 36.06 -36.57 -20.23
N ALA A 496 36.15 -35.25 -20.08
CA ALA A 496 37.43 -34.53 -20.08
C ALA A 496 38.17 -34.72 -18.74
N SER A 497 39.47 -35.00 -18.83
CA SER A 497 40.38 -35.03 -17.68
C SER A 497 41.81 -34.69 -18.16
N PRO A 498 42.30 -33.46 -17.93
CA PRO A 498 41.75 -32.42 -17.04
C PRO A 498 40.67 -31.54 -17.70
N VAL A 499 39.92 -30.82 -16.87
CA VAL A 499 39.19 -29.60 -17.27
C VAL A 499 40.05 -28.38 -16.90
N VAL A 500 40.18 -27.44 -17.83
CA VAL A 500 40.95 -26.20 -17.70
C VAL A 500 40.01 -25.00 -17.75
N MET A 501 40.17 -24.10 -16.79
CA MET A 501 39.46 -22.83 -16.67
C MET A 501 40.23 -21.74 -17.41
N HIS A 502 39.62 -21.16 -18.44
CA HIS A 502 40.10 -19.99 -19.18
C HIS A 502 39.39 -18.76 -18.63
N ILE A 503 40.08 -17.93 -17.85
CA ILE A 503 39.49 -16.87 -17.04
C ILE A 503 40.18 -15.53 -17.30
N GLY A 504 39.43 -14.43 -17.33
CA GLY A 504 39.92 -13.06 -17.39
C GLY A 504 38.94 -12.12 -16.72
N HIS A 505 39.01 -10.83 -17.03
CA HIS A 505 38.13 -9.85 -16.39
C HIS A 505 37.72 -8.70 -17.31
N SER A 506 36.74 -7.93 -16.86
CA SER A 506 36.30 -6.65 -17.44
C SER A 506 35.76 -6.71 -18.87
N LYS A 507 35.50 -7.89 -19.43
CA LYS A 507 34.90 -8.01 -20.77
C LYS A 507 33.51 -7.39 -20.81
N ARG A 508 32.74 -7.52 -19.72
CA ARG A 508 31.38 -6.97 -19.62
C ARG A 508 31.32 -5.45 -19.83
N THR A 509 32.26 -4.68 -19.27
CA THR A 509 32.29 -3.22 -19.42
C THR A 509 33.14 -2.72 -20.59
N LEU A 510 34.19 -3.46 -20.96
CA LEU A 510 35.16 -3.01 -21.97
C LEU A 510 34.99 -3.69 -23.34
N GLY A 511 34.04 -4.62 -23.46
CA GLY A 511 33.80 -5.43 -24.66
C GLY A 511 34.91 -6.43 -25.00
N THR A 512 36.01 -6.46 -24.23
CA THR A 512 37.19 -7.31 -24.49
C THR A 512 37.77 -7.86 -23.19
N TRP A 513 38.21 -9.12 -23.22
CA TRP A 513 38.81 -9.78 -22.05
C TRP A 513 40.14 -9.14 -21.67
N GLN A 514 40.32 -8.86 -20.38
CA GLN A 514 41.56 -8.37 -19.79
C GLN A 514 42.25 -9.48 -19.00
N ASP A 515 43.59 -9.46 -18.99
CA ASP A 515 44.48 -10.30 -18.19
C ASP A 515 44.09 -11.79 -18.13
N VAL A 516 43.83 -12.36 -19.30
CA VAL A 516 43.39 -13.75 -19.47
C VAL A 516 44.46 -14.74 -19.05
N ILE A 517 44.07 -15.75 -18.26
CA ILE A 517 44.92 -16.86 -17.83
C ILE A 517 44.20 -18.21 -17.95
N ASP A 518 44.97 -19.27 -18.12
CA ASP A 518 44.50 -20.65 -18.08
C ASP A 518 44.90 -21.31 -16.75
N THR A 519 43.95 -21.94 -16.07
CA THR A 519 44.17 -22.62 -14.78
C THR A 519 43.54 -24.00 -14.80
N ASN A 520 44.34 -25.05 -14.52
CA ASN A 520 43.81 -26.40 -14.36
C ASN A 520 42.84 -26.46 -13.16
N MET A 521 41.66 -27.04 -13.36
CA MET A 521 40.70 -27.24 -12.29
C MET A 521 40.96 -28.54 -11.53
N THR A 522 40.50 -28.58 -10.27
CA THR A 522 40.58 -29.76 -9.40
C THR A 522 39.21 -30.44 -9.34
N ALA A 523 39.15 -31.75 -9.65
CA ALA A 523 37.91 -32.53 -9.57
C ALA A 523 37.39 -32.64 -8.12
N SER A 524 36.07 -32.52 -7.96
CA SER A 524 35.32 -32.59 -6.70
C SER A 524 33.96 -33.24 -6.95
N GLY A 525 33.89 -34.57 -6.88
CA GLY A 525 32.69 -35.33 -7.25
C GLY A 525 32.45 -35.26 -8.75
N ASP A 526 31.22 -34.93 -9.16
CA ASP A 526 30.83 -34.73 -10.56
C ASP A 526 31.16 -33.31 -11.08
N SER A 527 31.80 -32.48 -10.26
CA SER A 527 32.16 -31.09 -10.56
C SER A 527 33.68 -30.85 -10.50
N TRP A 528 34.13 -29.69 -10.95
CA TRP A 528 35.50 -29.22 -11.02
C TRP A 528 35.60 -27.83 -10.38
N THR A 529 36.64 -27.56 -9.59
CA THR A 529 36.81 -26.28 -8.87
C THR A 529 38.17 -25.64 -9.11
N ALA A 530 38.23 -24.32 -9.21
CA ALA A 530 39.47 -23.54 -9.25
C ALA A 530 39.30 -22.16 -8.60
N THR A 531 40.41 -21.55 -8.16
CA THR A 531 40.41 -20.21 -7.54
C THR A 531 41.11 -19.21 -8.43
N TYR A 532 40.57 -18.00 -8.53
CA TYR A 532 41.13 -16.86 -9.27
C TYR A 532 41.30 -15.66 -8.34
N ALA A 533 42.40 -14.92 -8.46
CA ALA A 533 42.64 -13.70 -7.70
C ALA A 533 42.11 -12.51 -8.51
N VAL A 534 41.03 -11.89 -8.04
CA VAL A 534 40.32 -10.84 -8.75
C VAL A 534 41.17 -9.55 -8.74
N PRO A 535 41.56 -9.00 -9.90
CA PRO A 535 42.32 -7.74 -9.95
C PRO A 535 41.56 -6.58 -9.29
N SER A 536 42.27 -5.65 -8.65
CA SER A 536 41.64 -4.50 -7.97
C SER A 536 40.94 -3.52 -8.92
N ASN A 537 41.25 -3.58 -10.22
CA ASN A 537 40.63 -2.80 -11.29
C ASN A 537 39.62 -3.62 -12.11
N ALA A 538 39.33 -4.86 -11.73
CA ALA A 538 38.35 -5.68 -12.42
C ALA A 538 36.94 -5.12 -12.23
N THR A 539 36.14 -5.20 -13.29
CA THR A 539 34.73 -4.76 -13.31
C THR A 539 33.76 -5.92 -13.51
N SER A 540 34.29 -7.07 -13.92
CA SER A 540 33.62 -8.37 -14.06
C SER A 540 34.69 -9.45 -14.06
N VAL A 541 34.36 -10.69 -13.71
CA VAL A 541 35.20 -11.88 -13.90
C VAL A 541 34.54 -12.72 -15.00
N ASP A 542 35.25 -12.96 -16.08
CA ASP A 542 34.75 -13.66 -17.26
C ASP A 542 35.45 -15.02 -17.33
N VAL A 543 34.74 -16.11 -17.64
CA VAL A 543 35.32 -17.46 -17.66
C VAL A 543 34.72 -18.34 -18.75
N THR A 544 35.51 -19.25 -19.30
CA THR A 544 35.07 -20.40 -20.09
C THR A 544 35.91 -21.65 -19.76
N PHE A 545 35.51 -22.84 -20.21
CA PHE A 545 36.19 -24.10 -19.89
C PHE A 545 36.56 -24.91 -21.14
N TYR A 546 37.66 -25.66 -21.05
CA TYR A 546 38.13 -26.55 -22.13
C TYR A 546 38.93 -27.74 -21.60
N ASP A 547 39.27 -28.70 -22.47
CA ASP A 547 39.96 -29.96 -22.13
C ASP A 547 41.50 -29.87 -22.03
N GLY A 548 42.07 -28.67 -22.10
CA GLY A 548 43.53 -28.46 -22.25
C GLY A 548 44.03 -28.62 -23.70
N GLY A 549 43.13 -28.89 -24.65
CA GLY A 549 43.40 -29.09 -26.07
C GLY A 549 42.51 -28.20 -26.95
N SER A 550 41.72 -28.81 -27.84
CA SER A 550 40.88 -28.10 -28.81
C SER A 550 39.39 -28.14 -28.50
N THR A 551 38.97 -28.85 -27.44
CA THR A 551 37.56 -29.05 -27.11
C THR A 551 37.16 -28.03 -26.05
N TRP A 552 36.31 -27.08 -26.43
CA TRP A 552 35.79 -26.04 -25.55
C TRP A 552 34.34 -26.36 -25.17
N ASP A 553 33.91 -25.91 -24.01
CA ASP A 553 32.50 -26.00 -23.60
C ASP A 553 31.59 -25.02 -24.38
N GLY A 554 32.20 -24.04 -25.07
CA GLY A 554 31.48 -23.14 -25.98
C GLY A 554 30.59 -22.09 -25.30
N ARG A 555 30.61 -22.02 -23.97
CA ARG A 555 29.87 -21.04 -23.15
C ARG A 555 30.82 -20.04 -22.50
N ASP A 556 30.33 -18.83 -22.25
CA ASP A 556 31.07 -17.73 -21.63
C ASP A 556 30.30 -17.26 -20.39
N TRP A 557 30.80 -17.58 -19.20
CA TRP A 557 30.16 -17.20 -17.94
C TRP A 557 30.79 -15.92 -17.41
N GLN A 558 29.97 -15.00 -16.92
CA GLN A 558 30.42 -13.71 -16.41
C GLN A 558 29.88 -13.49 -14.99
N PHE A 559 30.75 -13.12 -14.06
CA PHE A 559 30.44 -12.82 -12.65
C PHE A 559 30.76 -11.36 -12.35
N GLN A 560 29.94 -10.71 -11.51
CA GLN A 560 30.13 -9.29 -11.17
C GLN A 560 31.27 -9.05 -10.17
N VAL A 561 31.86 -7.85 -10.21
CA VAL A 561 32.81 -7.37 -9.19
C VAL A 561 32.17 -6.26 -8.37
N ALA A 562 32.21 -6.38 -7.04
CA ALA A 562 31.59 -5.42 -6.13
C ALA A 562 32.14 -3.99 -6.31
N GLY A 563 31.25 -3.00 -6.45
CA GLY A 563 31.59 -1.58 -6.56
C GLY A 563 32.09 -1.10 -7.94
N ALA A 564 32.02 -1.94 -8.97
CA ALA A 564 32.35 -1.55 -10.34
C ALA A 564 31.19 -0.79 -11.02
N SER A 565 31.49 0.24 -11.81
CA SER A 565 30.47 0.94 -12.62
C SER A 565 29.93 0.03 -13.73
N GLY A 566 28.63 0.11 -13.96
CA GLY A 566 27.94 -0.63 -15.00
C GLY A 566 28.23 -0.11 -16.41
N PRO A 567 27.88 -0.87 -17.46
CA PRO A 567 27.85 -0.33 -18.82
C PRO A 567 26.88 0.85 -18.96
N GLU A 568 27.08 1.66 -20.01
CA GLU A 568 26.12 2.70 -20.42
C GLU A 568 24.75 2.07 -20.76
N PHE A 569 23.69 2.89 -20.75
CA PHE A 569 22.38 2.44 -21.20
C PHE A 569 22.40 2.17 -22.72
N THR A 570 21.80 1.07 -23.15
CA THR A 570 21.69 0.66 -24.54
C THR A 570 20.25 0.87 -24.99
N MET A 571 20.04 1.77 -25.95
CA MET A 571 18.71 2.01 -26.50
C MET A 571 18.44 1.01 -27.65
N ASP A 572 17.91 -0.17 -27.32
CA ASP A 572 17.60 -1.27 -28.24
C ASP A 572 16.14 -1.81 -28.13
N ALA A 573 15.30 -1.09 -27.39
CA ALA A 573 13.93 -1.39 -26.99
C ALA A 573 13.78 -2.54 -25.97
N ALA A 574 14.84 -2.86 -25.22
CA ALA A 574 14.85 -3.78 -24.09
C ALA A 574 15.01 -3.04 -22.75
N LEU A 575 14.43 -3.56 -21.66
CA LEU A 575 14.64 -2.93 -20.35
C LEU A 575 16.09 -3.10 -19.86
N ASP A 576 16.82 -1.99 -19.76
CA ASP A 576 18.17 -1.95 -19.19
C ASP A 576 18.22 -2.07 -17.66
N SER A 577 17.14 -1.63 -16.99
CA SER A 577 17.02 -1.57 -15.53
C SER A 577 15.63 -2.05 -15.08
N ALA A 578 15.25 -3.28 -15.45
CA ALA A 578 13.90 -3.83 -15.25
C ALA A 578 13.38 -3.83 -13.80
N ALA A 579 14.27 -3.84 -12.80
CA ALA A 579 13.91 -3.76 -11.39
C ALA A 579 13.55 -2.34 -10.91
N PHE A 580 13.83 -1.31 -11.72
CA PHE A 580 13.60 0.09 -11.40
C PHE A 580 12.21 0.57 -11.86
N GLU A 581 11.21 -0.26 -11.62
CA GLU A 581 9.81 0.12 -11.81
C GLU A 581 9.41 1.13 -10.72
N ILE A 582 9.09 2.36 -11.12
CA ILE A 582 8.81 3.46 -10.19
C ILE A 582 7.30 3.74 -10.04
N ALA A 583 6.48 3.29 -10.98
CA ALA A 583 5.02 3.27 -10.87
C ALA A 583 4.37 2.29 -11.86
N GLU A 584 3.19 1.81 -11.48
CA GLU A 584 2.28 0.99 -12.29
C GLU A 584 0.83 1.48 -12.12
N TYR A 585 0.07 1.46 -13.21
CA TYR A 585 -1.38 1.65 -13.17
C TYR A 585 -2.07 0.93 -14.35
N ASN A 586 -2.99 0.03 -14.03
CA ASN A 586 -3.75 -0.78 -15.01
C ASN A 586 -2.84 -1.48 -16.03
N GLY A 587 -1.75 -2.06 -15.55
CA GLY A 587 -0.70 -2.72 -16.32
C GLY A 587 0.36 -1.78 -16.85
N MET A 588 0.05 -0.50 -17.09
CA MET A 588 0.99 0.46 -17.65
C MET A 588 2.03 0.85 -16.62
N LYS A 589 3.31 0.83 -17.02
CA LYS A 589 4.45 0.99 -16.12
C LYS A 589 5.40 2.08 -16.58
N ILE A 590 6.10 2.67 -15.63
CA ILE A 590 7.27 3.51 -15.89
C ILE A 590 8.47 2.93 -15.15
N TRP A 591 9.57 2.77 -15.88
CA TRP A 591 10.88 2.44 -15.34
C TRP A 591 11.79 3.66 -15.43
N ALA A 592 12.61 3.89 -14.42
CA ALA A 592 13.59 4.97 -14.44
C ALA A 592 14.83 4.64 -13.61
N ALA A 593 16.02 4.85 -14.18
CA ALA A 593 17.30 4.64 -13.51
C ALA A 593 18.30 5.75 -13.86
N VAL A 594 19.25 6.04 -12.98
CA VAL A 594 20.29 7.06 -13.17
C VAL A 594 21.68 6.43 -13.07
N ARG A 595 22.53 6.73 -14.06
CA ARG A 595 23.98 6.41 -14.09
C ARG A 595 24.76 7.68 -14.41
N GLY A 596 25.56 8.15 -13.46
CA GLY A 596 26.25 9.45 -13.58
C GLY A 596 25.28 10.62 -13.78
N THR A 597 25.29 11.22 -14.98
CA THR A 597 24.36 12.30 -15.37
C THR A 597 23.22 11.83 -16.27
N LYS A 598 23.21 10.55 -16.67
CA LYS A 598 22.25 9.98 -17.60
C LYS A 598 21.05 9.44 -16.84
N LEU A 599 19.86 9.85 -17.26
CA LEU A 599 18.59 9.25 -16.87
C LEU A 599 18.12 8.32 -17.97
N TYR A 600 17.94 7.04 -17.62
CA TYR A 600 17.15 6.08 -18.35
C TYR A 600 15.68 6.20 -17.96
N VAL A 601 14.78 6.18 -18.95
CA VAL A 601 13.34 6.01 -18.75
C VAL A 601 12.80 5.00 -19.76
N ALA A 602 11.84 4.18 -19.33
CA ALA A 602 11.12 3.30 -20.23
C ALA A 602 9.64 3.16 -19.85
N THR A 603 8.83 2.80 -20.83
CA THR A 603 7.44 2.40 -20.70
C THR A 603 7.09 1.42 -21.82
N TRP A 604 5.82 1.07 -21.96
CA TRP A 604 5.35 0.26 -23.09
C TRP A 604 5.73 0.90 -24.43
N GLY A 605 6.24 0.11 -25.37
CA GLY A 605 6.47 0.49 -26.76
C GLY A 605 5.16 0.63 -27.53
N THR A 606 5.25 1.09 -28.78
CA THR A 606 4.06 1.34 -29.63
C THR A 606 3.61 0.12 -30.48
N GLY A 607 4.01 -1.10 -30.07
CA GLY A 607 3.86 -2.44 -30.68
C GLY A 607 2.58 -2.78 -31.49
N THR A 608 2.71 -3.74 -32.42
CA THR A 608 1.67 -4.13 -33.41
C THR A 608 0.47 -4.90 -32.83
N ASN A 609 -0.69 -4.25 -32.80
CA ASN A 609 -2.00 -4.90 -32.93
C ASN A 609 -3.00 -3.77 -33.30
N GLY A 610 -4.02 -4.06 -34.09
CA GLY A 610 -5.08 -3.18 -34.59
C GLY A 610 -5.97 -2.63 -33.47
N ALA A 611 -5.54 -2.76 -32.22
CA ALA A 611 -6.11 -2.22 -31.02
C ALA A 611 -5.28 -1.06 -30.41
N ILE A 612 -3.96 -0.94 -30.65
CA ILE A 612 -3.12 0.14 -30.10
C ILE A 612 -2.37 0.82 -31.26
N ARG A 613 -2.92 1.95 -31.72
CA ARG A 613 -2.26 2.91 -32.62
C ARG A 613 -1.98 4.21 -31.86
N ASN A 614 -1.55 4.07 -30.61
CA ASN A 614 -1.52 5.20 -29.71
C ASN A 614 -0.12 5.81 -29.67
N ASP A 615 -0.06 7.13 -29.60
CA ASP A 615 1.18 7.84 -29.35
C ASP A 615 1.48 7.80 -27.85
N HIS A 616 2.72 7.47 -27.51
CA HIS A 616 3.17 7.33 -26.13
C HIS A 616 4.09 8.49 -25.78
N PHE A 617 3.89 9.11 -24.62
CA PHE A 617 4.68 10.24 -24.17
C PHE A 617 5.16 10.03 -22.75
N ILE A 618 6.48 10.00 -22.53
CA ILE A 618 7.07 10.12 -21.20
C ILE A 618 7.42 11.59 -20.99
N CYS A 619 6.72 12.26 -20.07
CA CYS A 619 6.91 13.67 -19.78
C CYS A 619 7.74 13.82 -18.50
N ILE A 620 8.80 14.64 -18.54
CA ILE A 620 9.66 14.86 -17.38
C ILE A 620 9.95 16.35 -17.16
N HIS A 621 10.05 16.77 -15.90
CA HIS A 621 10.57 18.10 -15.56
C HIS A 621 11.04 18.18 -14.09
N THR A 622 11.82 19.21 -13.74
CA THR A 622 12.24 19.46 -12.33
C THR A 622 11.21 20.23 -11.50
N ASN A 623 10.16 20.72 -12.15
CA ASN A 623 9.15 21.60 -11.57
C ASN A 623 7.78 21.29 -12.18
N LEU A 624 6.71 21.44 -11.40
CA LEU A 624 5.34 21.49 -11.90
C LEU A 624 5.07 22.85 -12.58
N GLY A 625 4.06 22.90 -13.46
CA GLY A 625 3.67 24.12 -14.17
C GLY A 625 2.15 24.19 -14.37
N ASP A 626 1.61 25.37 -14.71
CA ASP A 626 0.19 25.47 -15.07
C ASP A 626 -0.12 24.61 -16.31
N ALA A 627 -1.40 24.34 -16.56
CA ALA A 627 -1.85 23.52 -17.68
C ALA A 627 -1.22 23.96 -19.02
N THR A 628 -0.33 23.11 -19.55
CA THR A 628 0.28 23.26 -20.89
C THR A 628 -0.39 22.28 -21.83
N ALA A 629 -0.61 22.65 -23.10
CA ALA A 629 -1.23 21.73 -24.06
C ALA A 629 -0.44 20.43 -24.15
N ALA A 630 -1.14 19.30 -24.24
CA ALA A 630 -0.49 18.00 -24.41
C ALA A 630 0.41 17.97 -25.65
N PRO A 631 1.50 17.15 -25.64
CA PRO A 631 2.39 16.98 -26.79
C PRO A 631 1.62 16.65 -28.07
N TRP A 632 2.17 17.03 -29.23
CA TRP A 632 1.61 16.73 -30.56
C TRP A 632 0.11 17.04 -30.73
N ALA A 633 -0.34 18.16 -30.15
CA ALA A 633 -1.72 18.63 -30.26
C ALA A 633 -2.78 17.58 -29.81
N LYS A 634 -2.42 16.68 -28.90
CA LYS A 634 -3.37 15.77 -28.27
C LYS A 634 -4.38 16.52 -27.39
N GLN A 635 -5.52 15.89 -27.12
CA GLN A 635 -6.55 16.48 -26.29
C GLN A 635 -6.11 16.54 -24.83
N GLY A 636 -6.39 17.67 -24.17
CA GLY A 636 -6.10 17.87 -22.75
C GLY A 636 -4.80 18.60 -22.47
N TYR A 637 -4.36 18.54 -21.22
CA TYR A 637 -3.25 19.34 -20.71
C TYR A 637 -2.29 18.52 -19.86
N VAL A 638 -1.02 18.92 -19.84
CA VAL A 638 0.01 18.39 -18.94
C VAL A 638 0.44 19.53 -18.02
N PHE A 639 0.41 19.31 -16.71
CA PHE A 639 0.73 20.32 -15.69
C PHE A 639 2.24 20.45 -15.43
N LEU A 640 3.02 20.59 -16.50
CA LEU A 640 4.45 20.89 -16.49
C LEU A 640 4.71 22.26 -17.17
N PRO A 641 5.85 22.93 -16.88
CA PRO A 641 6.20 24.20 -17.50
C PRO A 641 6.26 24.12 -19.02
N THR A 642 5.99 25.23 -19.70
CA THR A 642 6.06 25.30 -21.18
C THR A 642 7.44 24.85 -21.69
N ASN A 643 7.46 24.07 -22.77
CA ASN A 643 8.66 23.43 -23.33
C ASN A 643 9.32 22.40 -22.40
N PHE A 644 8.55 21.68 -21.57
CA PHE A 644 9.09 20.56 -20.80
C PHE A 644 9.69 19.48 -21.74
N PRO A 645 10.79 18.82 -21.34
CA PRO A 645 11.33 17.66 -22.06
C PRO A 645 10.34 16.50 -22.07
N PHE A 646 10.17 15.87 -23.23
CA PHE A 646 9.41 14.63 -23.34
C PHE A 646 10.00 13.70 -24.38
N LEU A 647 9.92 12.41 -24.10
CA LEU A 647 10.15 11.35 -25.06
C LEU A 647 8.81 11.01 -25.70
N ALA A 648 8.74 11.00 -27.02
CA ALA A 648 7.56 10.58 -27.75
C ALA A 648 7.87 9.39 -28.65
N ALA A 649 6.88 8.51 -28.79
CA ALA A 649 6.85 7.50 -29.84
C ALA A 649 5.56 7.60 -30.62
N GLU A 650 5.67 7.43 -31.94
CA GLU A 650 4.53 7.48 -32.85
C GLU A 650 3.81 6.13 -32.88
N GLY A 651 2.48 6.19 -32.81
CA GLY A 651 1.60 5.06 -33.01
C GLY A 651 1.74 4.50 -34.42
N GLY A 652 1.96 3.18 -34.53
CA GLY A 652 1.97 2.48 -35.82
C GLY A 652 3.28 2.52 -36.62
N ASN A 653 4.38 3.02 -36.05
CA ASN A 653 5.75 2.73 -36.54
C ASN A 653 6.78 2.68 -35.38
N ASP A 654 8.05 2.38 -35.70
CA ASP A 654 9.17 2.33 -34.73
C ASP A 654 9.75 3.72 -34.38
N TRP A 655 9.14 4.81 -34.86
CA TRP A 655 9.70 6.14 -34.67
C TRP A 655 9.56 6.59 -33.22
N SER A 656 10.66 7.05 -32.65
CA SER A 656 10.69 7.75 -31.36
C SER A 656 11.68 8.90 -31.39
N GLY A 657 11.50 9.85 -30.49
CA GLY A 657 12.46 10.94 -30.32
C GLY A 657 12.17 11.81 -29.11
N TRP A 658 13.23 12.44 -28.62
CA TRP A 658 13.16 13.46 -27.57
C TRP A 658 12.88 14.84 -28.14
N PHE A 659 12.05 15.61 -27.43
CA PHE A 659 11.69 16.97 -27.77
C PHE A 659 12.01 17.92 -26.62
N ASN A 660 12.25 19.19 -26.95
CA ASN A 660 12.61 20.25 -26.00
C ASN A 660 13.86 19.92 -25.16
N VAL A 661 14.81 19.18 -25.74
CA VAL A 661 16.08 18.78 -25.11
C VAL A 661 17.28 19.48 -25.74
N ALA A 662 18.41 19.49 -25.02
CA ALA A 662 19.69 19.93 -25.53
C ALA A 662 20.21 18.99 -26.64
N SER A 663 20.84 19.56 -27.68
CA SER A 663 21.34 18.80 -28.84
C SER A 663 22.42 17.80 -28.44
N GLY A 664 22.29 16.54 -28.87
CA GLY A 664 23.28 15.48 -28.61
C GLY A 664 23.27 14.92 -27.18
N SER A 665 22.28 15.30 -26.36
CA SER A 665 22.16 14.88 -24.96
C SER A 665 21.27 13.65 -24.75
N THR A 666 20.76 13.03 -25.83
CA THR A 666 19.71 12.02 -25.76
C THR A 666 19.92 10.86 -26.72
N ALA A 667 19.41 9.70 -26.34
CA ALA A 667 19.17 8.56 -27.21
C ALA A 667 17.74 8.03 -26.97
N SER A 668 17.18 7.30 -27.93
CA SER A 668 15.87 6.66 -27.78
C SER A 668 15.77 5.45 -28.67
N ALA A 669 15.04 4.45 -28.20
CA ALA A 669 14.60 3.34 -29.02
C ALA A 669 13.12 3.09 -28.76
N ASN A 670 12.46 2.62 -29.80
CA ASN A 670 11.10 2.15 -29.74
C ASN A 670 10.99 0.97 -30.67
N ALA A 671 10.26 -0.04 -30.23
CA ALA A 671 9.94 -1.19 -31.05
C ALA A 671 8.43 -1.33 -31.21
N ASN A 672 8.04 -1.46 -32.47
CA ASN A 672 6.69 -1.66 -32.97
C ASN A 672 6.50 -3.11 -33.48
N LEU A 673 7.60 -3.83 -33.77
CA LEU A 673 7.59 -5.08 -34.53
C LEU A 673 8.35 -6.26 -33.89
N ASN A 674 8.96 -6.10 -32.71
CA ASN A 674 9.79 -7.15 -32.12
C ASN A 674 9.11 -7.77 -30.88
N THR A 675 8.65 -9.02 -30.99
CA THR A 675 8.02 -9.76 -29.88
C THR A 675 8.93 -9.96 -28.66
N THR A 676 10.25 -9.75 -28.80
CA THR A 676 11.24 -9.88 -27.72
C THR A 676 11.49 -8.56 -26.99
N TYR A 677 11.28 -7.42 -27.65
CA TYR A 677 11.62 -6.08 -27.17
C TYR A 677 10.45 -5.14 -27.47
N ASN A 678 9.66 -4.80 -26.45
CA ASN A 678 8.36 -4.10 -26.57
C ASN A 678 8.32 -2.81 -25.76
N TYR A 679 9.45 -2.11 -25.62
CA TYR A 679 9.55 -0.91 -24.78
C TYR A 679 9.83 0.35 -25.59
N LEU A 680 9.18 1.44 -25.20
CA LEU A 680 9.63 2.79 -25.53
C LEU A 680 10.63 3.17 -24.45
N GLU A 681 11.86 3.43 -24.84
CA GLU A 681 12.90 3.84 -23.93
C GLU A 681 13.70 5.04 -24.43
N GLY A 682 14.27 5.75 -23.47
CA GLY A 682 15.10 6.91 -23.75
C GLY A 682 16.14 7.16 -22.69
N GLU A 683 17.28 7.65 -23.15
CA GLU A 683 18.31 8.24 -22.31
C GLU A 683 18.28 9.76 -22.48
N ILE A 684 18.38 10.50 -21.38
CA ILE A 684 18.59 11.95 -21.37
C ILE A 684 19.69 12.35 -20.38
N ASP A 685 20.58 13.24 -20.80
CA ASP A 685 21.57 13.85 -19.90
C ASP A 685 20.92 14.96 -19.05
N LEU A 686 20.82 14.72 -17.74
CA LEU A 686 20.23 15.67 -16.80
C LEU A 686 21.05 16.95 -16.68
N ALA A 687 22.38 16.86 -16.77
CA ALA A 687 23.25 18.02 -16.60
C ALA A 687 23.15 18.99 -17.78
N ASP A 688 23.08 18.47 -19.00
CA ASP A 688 22.91 19.31 -20.19
C ASP A 688 21.53 20.00 -20.25
N ASN A 689 20.49 19.31 -19.77
CA ASN A 689 19.11 19.80 -19.87
C ASN A 689 18.66 20.66 -18.67
N PHE A 690 19.22 20.42 -17.48
CA PHE A 690 18.82 21.12 -16.25
C PHE A 690 19.97 21.86 -15.55
N GLY A 691 21.19 21.85 -16.11
CA GLY A 691 22.38 22.51 -15.56
C GLY A 691 23.10 21.70 -14.47
N GLY A 692 22.61 20.50 -14.16
CA GLY A 692 23.17 19.53 -13.21
C GLY A 692 22.17 18.39 -13.00
N VAL A 693 22.55 17.37 -12.23
CA VAL A 693 21.60 16.32 -11.81
C VAL A 693 20.66 16.95 -10.77
N PRO A 694 19.36 17.13 -11.07
CA PRO A 694 18.42 17.68 -10.11
C PRO A 694 18.21 16.71 -8.95
N SER A 695 17.80 17.21 -7.79
CA SER A 695 17.51 16.37 -6.62
C SER A 695 16.26 15.50 -6.80
N ALA A 696 15.35 15.90 -7.69
CA ALA A 696 14.17 15.13 -8.07
C ALA A 696 13.63 15.55 -9.44
N LEU A 697 12.81 14.68 -10.02
CA LEU A 697 12.10 14.84 -11.28
C LEU A 697 10.62 14.54 -11.08
N TYR A 698 9.75 15.27 -11.76
CA TYR A 698 8.35 14.92 -11.94
C TYR A 698 8.22 14.13 -13.23
N MET A 699 7.64 12.94 -13.15
CA MET A 699 7.49 12.03 -14.28
C MET A 699 6.04 11.56 -14.41
N THR A 700 5.56 11.46 -15.65
CA THR A 700 4.27 10.86 -15.97
C THR A 700 4.32 10.32 -17.39
N VAL A 701 3.53 9.29 -17.67
CA VAL A 701 3.33 8.75 -19.01
C VAL A 701 1.88 8.96 -19.41
N GLY A 702 1.68 9.48 -20.61
CA GLY A 702 0.37 9.57 -21.24
C GLY A 702 0.36 8.86 -22.59
N VAL A 703 -0.71 8.10 -22.82
CA VAL A 703 -0.98 7.38 -24.07
C VAL A 703 -2.22 7.97 -24.71
N TYR A 704 -2.12 8.40 -25.96
CA TYR A 704 -3.20 9.08 -26.68
C TYR A 704 -3.46 8.39 -28.02
N GLY A 705 -4.68 8.50 -28.55
CA GLY A 705 -4.94 8.03 -29.91
C GLY A 705 -4.03 8.67 -30.97
N ASN A 706 -3.86 8.02 -32.12
CA ASN A 706 -2.91 8.39 -33.18
C ASN A 706 -3.07 9.82 -33.74
N ASN A 707 -4.28 10.38 -33.72
CA ASN A 707 -4.57 11.62 -34.45
C ASN A 707 -4.44 12.85 -33.54
N ASP A 708 -4.25 14.01 -34.15
CA ASP A 708 -4.36 15.29 -33.45
C ASP A 708 -5.74 15.41 -32.79
N GLY A 709 -5.76 15.85 -31.53
CA GLY A 709 -6.99 16.01 -30.76
C GLY A 709 -7.60 14.73 -30.21
N ASP A 710 -6.92 13.58 -30.31
CA ASP A 710 -7.35 12.35 -29.64
C ASP A 710 -7.16 12.44 -28.12
N ALA A 711 -8.08 11.81 -27.37
CA ALA A 711 -8.09 11.74 -25.92
C ALA A 711 -7.01 10.82 -25.36
N LEU A 712 -6.68 11.05 -24.07
CA LEU A 712 -5.88 10.13 -23.26
C LEU A 712 -6.63 8.79 -23.11
N VAL A 713 -5.94 7.68 -23.36
CA VAL A 713 -6.51 6.33 -23.29
C VAL A 713 -5.84 5.44 -22.23
N ALA A 714 -4.61 5.75 -21.85
CA ALA A 714 -3.91 5.15 -20.72
C ALA A 714 -2.89 6.13 -20.14
N GLN A 715 -2.52 5.94 -18.88
CA GLN A 715 -1.53 6.75 -18.19
C GLN A 715 -0.90 6.00 -17.03
N VAL A 716 0.25 6.51 -16.57
CA VAL A 716 0.83 6.17 -15.26
C VAL A 716 1.60 7.39 -14.75
N PRO A 717 1.51 7.77 -13.45
CA PRO A 717 0.74 7.19 -12.34
C PRO A 717 -0.79 7.18 -12.49
N ALA A 718 -1.45 6.57 -11.49
CA ALA A 718 -2.88 6.39 -11.44
C ALA A 718 -3.67 7.69 -11.68
N MET A 719 -4.74 7.57 -12.48
CA MET A 719 -5.66 8.67 -12.74
C MET A 719 -6.29 9.16 -11.43
N TRP A 720 -6.33 10.48 -11.25
CA TRP A 720 -6.98 11.18 -10.16
C TRP A 720 -8.41 11.54 -10.52
N ASP A 721 -8.64 12.02 -11.74
CA ASP A 721 -9.97 12.23 -12.30
C ASP A 721 -10.09 11.72 -13.74
N GLY A 722 -11.29 11.38 -14.19
CA GLY A 722 -11.53 10.70 -15.48
C GLY A 722 -11.39 11.60 -16.71
N GLY A 723 -10.49 12.58 -16.70
CA GLY A 723 -10.24 13.55 -17.77
C GLY A 723 -9.31 13.04 -18.88
N SER A 724 -8.82 13.97 -19.71
CA SER A 724 -7.74 13.73 -20.69
C SER A 724 -6.49 14.53 -20.38
N ASN A 725 -6.38 15.04 -19.15
CA ASN A 725 -5.21 15.76 -18.72
C ASN A 725 -4.30 14.79 -17.94
N LEU A 726 -3.05 15.20 -17.77
CA LEU A 726 -2.13 14.62 -16.79
C LEU A 726 -1.98 15.66 -15.68
N GLU A 727 -2.85 15.57 -14.68
CA GLU A 727 -2.90 16.48 -13.53
C GLU A 727 -1.68 16.32 -12.63
N ILE A 728 -1.44 17.31 -11.78
CA ILE A 728 -0.33 17.27 -10.82
C ILE A 728 -0.36 16.08 -9.84
N MET A 729 -1.56 15.53 -9.56
CA MET A 729 -1.73 14.35 -8.69
C MET A 729 -1.40 13.05 -9.43
N GLU A 730 -1.31 13.13 -10.75
CA GLU A 730 -1.03 12.05 -11.70
C GLU A 730 0.42 12.16 -12.21
N MET A 731 1.27 12.82 -11.42
CA MET A 731 2.71 13.00 -11.67
C MET A 731 3.49 12.47 -10.47
N LEU A 732 4.42 11.56 -10.75
CA LEU A 732 5.28 11.00 -9.74
C LEU A 732 6.48 11.91 -9.50
N ARG A 733 6.71 12.33 -8.26
CA ARG A 733 7.96 12.95 -7.84
C ARG A 733 8.99 11.86 -7.53
N VAL A 734 10.03 11.77 -8.35
CA VAL A 734 11.09 10.78 -8.29
C VAL A 734 12.40 11.47 -7.86
N PRO A 735 12.84 11.28 -6.61
CA PRO A 735 14.16 11.69 -6.16
C PRO A 735 15.23 10.97 -6.99
N THR A 736 16.18 11.69 -7.58
CA THR A 736 17.18 11.05 -8.46
C THR A 736 18.02 10.03 -7.69
N ALA A 737 18.40 10.36 -6.45
CA ALA A 737 19.13 9.45 -5.57
C ALA A 737 18.40 8.13 -5.27
N SER A 738 17.06 8.07 -5.39
CA SER A 738 16.30 6.83 -5.14
C SER A 738 16.22 5.91 -6.35
N ILE A 739 16.78 6.31 -7.49
CA ILE A 739 16.81 5.55 -8.74
C ILE A 739 18.24 5.40 -9.30
N HIS A 740 19.28 5.58 -8.48
CA HIS A 740 20.66 5.33 -8.91
C HIS A 740 20.92 3.82 -9.11
N ASP A 741 21.55 3.50 -10.24
CA ASP A 741 21.97 2.15 -10.69
C ASP A 741 23.39 2.22 -11.29
N GLU A 742 24.32 2.86 -10.59
CA GLU A 742 25.67 3.19 -11.06
C GLU A 742 26.47 1.94 -11.47
N ASN A 743 26.15 0.78 -10.89
CA ASN A 743 26.85 -0.49 -11.11
C ASN A 743 26.13 -1.44 -12.10
N ALA A 744 24.94 -1.07 -12.60
CA ALA A 744 24.09 -1.89 -13.47
C ALA A 744 23.90 -3.33 -12.98
N ASP A 745 23.74 -3.50 -11.66
CA ASP A 745 23.41 -4.79 -11.07
C ASP A 745 21.91 -5.08 -11.04
N GLY A 746 21.09 -4.10 -11.47
CA GLY A 746 19.64 -4.24 -11.49
C GLY A 746 19.04 -4.15 -10.09
N TYR A 747 19.76 -3.57 -9.13
CA TYR A 747 19.25 -3.23 -7.81
C TYR A 747 19.48 -1.75 -7.52
N PHE A 748 18.58 -1.15 -6.74
CA PHE A 748 18.74 0.22 -6.28
C PHE A 748 20.04 0.35 -5.49
N ASP A 749 20.93 1.26 -5.88
CA ASP A 749 22.21 1.49 -5.18
C ASP A 749 21.99 1.91 -3.72
N GLY A 750 20.89 2.61 -3.44
CA GLY A 750 20.45 2.95 -2.10
C GLY A 750 19.64 1.85 -1.39
N GLY A 751 19.34 0.75 -2.09
CA GLY A 751 18.38 -0.29 -1.72
C GLY A 751 16.92 0.06 -2.03
N ASN A 752 16.03 -0.93 -1.97
CA ASN A 752 14.58 -0.74 -2.00
C ASN A 752 13.96 -0.89 -0.59
N PRO A 753 14.23 0.05 0.33
CA PRO A 753 13.93 -0.08 1.73
C PRO A 753 12.43 -0.14 2.01
N GLN A 754 12.05 -1.05 2.89
CA GLN A 754 10.75 -1.07 3.56
C GLN A 754 10.94 -0.73 5.03
N MET A 755 9.99 0.01 5.63
CA MET A 755 10.05 0.37 7.04
C MET A 755 8.68 0.22 7.67
N TRP A 756 8.67 -0.33 8.88
CA TRP A 756 7.48 -0.49 9.70
C TRP A 756 7.74 0.01 11.11
N THR A 757 6.66 0.46 11.74
CA THR A 757 6.64 0.72 13.17
C THR A 757 5.78 -0.32 13.85
N VAL A 758 6.10 -0.72 15.06
CA VAL A 758 5.34 -1.67 15.88
C VAL A 758 5.06 -1.04 17.23
N VAL A 759 3.78 -1.00 17.61
CA VAL A 759 3.31 -0.50 18.92
C VAL A 759 2.28 -1.50 19.43
N ASN A 760 2.48 -2.05 20.63
CA ASN A 760 1.59 -3.08 21.21
C ASN A 760 1.29 -4.22 20.23
N ASP A 761 2.35 -4.76 19.61
CA ASP A 761 2.30 -5.80 18.57
C ASP A 761 1.54 -5.43 17.27
N SER A 762 1.07 -4.19 17.14
CA SER A 762 0.46 -3.66 15.91
C SER A 762 1.55 -3.09 14.98
N THR A 763 1.85 -3.82 13.92
CA THR A 763 2.74 -3.38 12.84
C THR A 763 1.98 -2.52 11.84
N ASN A 764 2.52 -1.34 11.50
CA ASN A 764 2.01 -0.49 10.41
C ASN A 764 3.17 -0.05 9.54
N ASP A 765 2.89 0.16 8.26
CA ASP A 765 3.78 0.85 7.33
C ASP A 765 4.19 2.22 7.93
N ALA A 766 5.47 2.54 7.79
CA ALA A 766 6.04 3.78 8.26
C ALA A 766 5.99 4.90 7.19
N ASN A 767 5.76 4.58 5.92
CA ASN A 767 5.64 5.55 4.84
C ASN A 767 4.46 6.49 5.08
N TYR A 768 4.77 7.74 5.44
CA TYR A 768 3.77 8.72 5.87
C TYR A 768 2.87 8.18 7.01
N GLY A 769 3.40 7.26 7.80
CA GLY A 769 2.68 6.62 8.89
C GLY A 769 2.52 7.57 10.07
N LEU A 770 1.44 7.42 10.84
CA LEU A 770 1.19 8.23 12.04
C LEU A 770 1.00 7.35 13.29
N ARG A 771 1.85 7.56 14.30
CA ARG A 771 1.73 6.94 15.62
C ARG A 771 1.33 7.96 16.67
N ARG A 772 0.37 7.57 17.51
CA ARG A 772 -0.19 8.44 18.55
C ARG A 772 -0.02 7.78 19.91
N PHE A 773 0.48 8.54 20.87
CA PHE A 773 0.66 8.12 22.25
C PHE A 773 0.03 9.14 23.19
N PHE A 774 -0.40 8.68 24.37
CA PHE A 774 -0.89 9.53 25.45
C PHE A 774 -0.09 9.26 26.72
N LEU A 775 0.63 10.25 27.24
CA LEU A 775 1.47 10.11 28.44
C LEU A 775 1.09 11.10 29.56
N ASP A 776 1.30 10.69 30.80
CA ASP A 776 1.46 11.58 31.95
C ASP A 776 2.92 11.55 32.42
N GLU A 777 3.65 12.64 32.16
CA GLU A 777 5.07 12.73 32.53
C GLU A 777 5.31 12.92 34.02
N VAL A 778 4.31 13.40 34.78
CA VAL A 778 4.40 13.52 36.24
C VAL A 778 4.22 12.15 36.88
N ALA A 779 3.33 11.32 36.33
CA ALA A 779 3.18 9.93 36.73
C ALA A 779 4.39 9.05 36.33
N GLY A 780 5.21 9.52 35.38
CA GLY A 780 6.35 8.78 34.86
C GLY A 780 5.95 7.70 33.85
N ASP A 781 4.82 7.90 33.15
CA ASP A 781 4.35 6.99 32.11
C ASP A 781 5.41 6.80 31.02
N GLN A 782 5.52 5.57 30.53
CA GLN A 782 6.38 5.22 29.41
C GLN A 782 5.66 4.22 28.52
N GLU A 783 5.79 4.43 27.22
CA GLU A 783 5.39 3.50 26.18
C GLU A 783 6.62 3.09 25.37
N SER A 784 6.45 2.27 24.33
CA SER A 784 7.55 1.92 23.44
C SER A 784 7.10 1.82 21.99
N ILE A 785 8.05 2.06 21.09
CA ILE A 785 7.88 1.87 19.66
C ILE A 785 9.08 1.08 19.15
N THR A 786 8.81 -0.03 18.47
CA THR A 786 9.83 -0.75 17.72
C THR A 786 9.79 -0.27 16.28
N VAL A 787 10.94 0.10 15.74
CA VAL A 787 11.09 0.40 14.30
C VAL A 787 11.81 -0.78 13.67
N ARG A 788 11.26 -1.27 12.57
CA ARG A 788 11.84 -2.33 11.73
C ARG A 788 12.11 -1.72 10.36
N VAL A 789 13.34 -1.85 9.87
CA VAL A 789 13.71 -1.42 8.52
C VAL A 789 14.35 -2.60 7.81
N GLN A 790 13.99 -2.79 6.55
CA GLN A 790 14.59 -3.76 5.67
C GLN A 790 15.15 -2.99 4.48
N PRO A 791 16.44 -2.63 4.48
CA PRO A 791 17.01 -1.78 3.43
C PRO A 791 16.94 -2.35 2.00
N ASN A 792 16.93 -3.68 1.86
CA ASN A 792 16.95 -4.37 0.56
C ASN A 792 18.01 -3.81 -0.40
N ALA A 793 19.27 -3.71 0.06
CA ALA A 793 20.36 -3.15 -0.72
C ALA A 793 20.67 -3.95 -2.01
N GLY A 794 20.22 -5.22 -2.11
CA GLY A 794 20.25 -6.00 -3.34
C GLY A 794 21.65 -6.29 -3.91
N GLY A 795 21.72 -7.17 -4.91
CA GLY A 795 22.89 -7.34 -5.77
C GLY A 795 24.24 -7.41 -5.05
N THR A 796 25.14 -6.50 -5.41
CA THR A 796 26.53 -6.48 -4.92
C THR A 796 26.74 -5.70 -3.61
N ASN A 797 25.65 -5.19 -3.02
CA ASN A 797 25.69 -4.22 -1.94
C ASN A 797 25.64 -4.87 -0.55
N GLN A 798 26.62 -4.54 0.31
CA GLN A 798 26.68 -4.98 1.70
C GLN A 798 26.34 -3.86 2.68
N LEU A 799 25.43 -4.12 3.61
CA LEU A 799 25.10 -3.16 4.67
C LEU A 799 26.21 -3.12 5.72
N THR A 800 26.82 -1.95 5.95
CA THR A 800 27.88 -1.76 6.95
C THR A 800 27.41 -1.09 8.24
N ALA A 801 26.30 -0.36 8.18
CA ALA A 801 25.64 0.21 9.35
C ALA A 801 24.15 0.41 9.07
N VAL A 802 23.31 0.20 10.08
CA VAL A 802 21.87 0.49 10.02
C VAL A 802 21.45 1.17 11.33
N GLU A 803 20.83 2.33 11.21
CA GLU A 803 20.44 3.18 12.33
C GLU A 803 19.00 3.69 12.18
N LEU A 804 18.29 3.76 13.30
CA LEU A 804 17.14 4.64 13.44
C LEU A 804 17.65 6.06 13.65
N PHE A 805 17.11 7.03 12.93
CA PHE A 805 17.41 8.46 13.05
C PHE A 805 16.12 9.21 13.43
N SER A 806 16.06 9.75 14.65
CA SER A 806 14.81 10.33 15.17
C SER A 806 15.03 11.39 16.22
N ASN A 807 14.16 12.41 16.25
CA ASN A 807 14.07 13.40 17.34
C ASN A 807 13.11 12.97 18.47
N LEU A 808 12.64 11.72 18.47
CA LEU A 808 11.77 11.17 19.51
C LEU A 808 12.36 11.34 20.91
N ASN A 809 11.55 11.91 21.81
CA ASN A 809 11.90 12.33 23.17
C ASN A 809 12.93 13.46 23.30
N ARG A 810 13.26 14.17 22.22
CA ARG A 810 14.30 15.21 22.20
C ARG A 810 13.75 16.64 22.20
N ARG A 811 12.49 16.84 22.60
CA ARG A 811 11.85 18.18 22.59
C ARG A 811 12.62 19.26 23.37
N ASP A 812 13.38 18.88 24.40
CA ASP A 812 14.17 19.79 25.23
C ASP A 812 15.43 20.33 24.48
N TYR A 813 15.70 19.79 23.28
CA TYR A 813 16.76 20.18 22.35
C TYR A 813 16.21 20.68 21.02
N ALA A 814 14.94 21.11 20.98
CA ALA A 814 14.29 21.53 19.73
C ALA A 814 15.08 22.61 18.99
N GLN A 815 15.39 22.34 17.72
CA GLN A 815 16.06 23.25 16.81
C GLN A 815 15.22 23.45 15.54
N MET A 816 15.48 24.54 14.80
CA MET A 816 14.82 24.75 13.51
C MET A 816 15.37 23.81 12.44
N PRO A 817 14.59 23.55 11.37
CA PRO A 817 15.09 22.83 10.20
C PRO A 817 16.40 23.47 9.68
N GLY A 818 17.44 22.64 9.53
CA GLY A 818 18.75 23.06 9.02
C GLY A 818 19.75 23.62 10.05
N ASP A 819 19.35 23.84 11.31
CA ASP A 819 20.30 24.27 12.37
C ASP A 819 21.21 23.13 12.85
N GLU A 820 20.73 21.90 12.73
CA GLU A 820 21.51 20.71 13.04
C GLU A 820 21.96 20.03 11.75
N ASN A 821 23.26 19.72 11.66
CA ASN A 821 23.81 18.92 10.58
C ASN A 821 23.58 17.42 10.88
N PRO A 822 22.77 16.70 10.08
CA PRO A 822 22.45 15.28 10.33
C PRO A 822 23.68 14.35 10.32
N ASN A 823 24.76 14.76 9.65
CA ASN A 823 26.00 13.99 9.58
C ASN A 823 26.82 14.05 10.89
N ASP A 824 26.58 15.05 11.74
CA ASP A 824 27.25 15.16 13.05
C ASP A 824 26.51 14.39 14.15
N VAL A 825 25.30 13.88 13.85
CA VAL A 825 24.49 13.08 14.78
C VAL A 825 24.94 11.62 14.75
N THR A 826 25.28 11.09 15.92
CA THR A 826 25.78 9.73 16.12
C THR A 826 24.97 9.00 17.19
N ALA A 827 25.19 7.69 17.34
CA ALA A 827 24.59 6.91 18.42
C ALA A 827 24.96 7.41 19.84
N THR A 828 26.04 8.18 19.95
CA THR A 828 26.53 8.75 21.22
C THR A 828 26.10 10.18 21.49
N SER A 829 25.41 10.84 20.56
CA SER A 829 25.00 12.23 20.74
C SER A 829 24.03 12.38 21.93
N LEU A 830 24.31 13.35 22.81
CA LEU A 830 23.58 13.57 24.06
C LEU A 830 22.75 14.87 24.06
N ASP A 831 23.13 15.85 23.25
CA ASP A 831 22.64 17.23 23.24
C ASP A 831 22.16 17.71 21.86
N THR A 832 22.05 16.81 20.89
CA THR A 832 21.49 17.05 19.54
C THR A 832 19.97 16.91 19.50
N TYR A 833 19.29 17.61 18.60
CA TYR A 833 17.84 17.49 18.45
C TYR A 833 17.44 16.11 17.91
N TYR A 834 18.15 15.60 16.92
CA TYR A 834 18.04 14.22 16.47
C TYR A 834 19.00 13.32 17.23
N LYS A 835 18.67 12.04 17.30
CA LYS A 835 19.54 11.00 17.83
C LYS A 835 19.52 9.79 16.91
N ALA A 836 20.68 9.19 16.71
CA ALA A 836 20.79 7.90 16.06
C ALA A 836 20.72 6.76 17.08
N TYR A 837 20.15 5.63 16.67
CA TYR A 837 20.11 4.39 17.45
C TYR A 837 20.53 3.25 16.54
N ALA A 838 21.63 2.58 16.87
CA ALA A 838 22.05 1.38 16.14
C ALA A 838 20.95 0.32 16.17
N MET A 839 20.63 -0.23 15.01
CA MET A 839 19.61 -1.28 14.86
C MET A 839 20.28 -2.65 14.84
N SER A 840 19.61 -3.64 15.42
CA SER A 840 20.09 -5.03 15.47
C SER A 840 19.45 -5.85 14.36
N ASP A 841 20.21 -6.74 13.75
CA ASP A 841 19.67 -7.71 12.79
C ASP A 841 18.65 -8.63 13.48
N ALA A 842 17.43 -8.65 12.94
CA ALA A 842 16.29 -9.43 13.40
C ALA A 842 16.03 -10.67 12.50
N GLY A 843 16.89 -10.93 11.51
CA GLY A 843 16.78 -12.00 10.53
C GLY A 843 16.05 -11.57 9.26
N GLY A 844 16.34 -12.25 8.14
CA GLY A 844 15.69 -11.99 6.84
C GLY A 844 16.02 -10.62 6.23
N GLY A 845 17.14 -10.00 6.61
CA GLY A 845 17.52 -8.65 6.16
C GLY A 845 16.81 -7.52 6.89
N ILE A 846 16.00 -7.83 7.91
CA ILE A 846 15.28 -6.86 8.73
C ILE A 846 16.15 -6.44 9.91
N TYR A 847 16.33 -5.15 10.11
CA TYR A 847 16.97 -4.56 11.28
C TYR A 847 15.92 -3.91 12.17
N ALA A 848 16.07 -4.04 13.49
CA ALA A 848 15.11 -3.51 14.44
C ALA A 848 15.76 -2.78 15.61
N VAL A 849 15.07 -1.76 16.12
CA VAL A 849 15.38 -1.14 17.41
C VAL A 849 14.09 -0.79 18.13
N THR A 850 14.07 -0.96 19.45
CA THR A 850 12.95 -0.51 20.29
C THR A 850 13.39 0.71 21.08
N VAL A 851 12.63 1.81 20.94
CA VAL A 851 12.87 3.06 21.65
C VAL A 851 11.71 3.33 22.58
N ALA A 852 12.01 3.75 23.81
CA ALA A 852 10.98 4.19 24.74
C ALA A 852 10.31 5.47 24.24
N VAL A 853 9.04 5.67 24.54
CA VAL A 853 8.31 6.92 24.31
C VAL A 853 7.93 7.46 25.69
N ASN A 854 8.60 8.53 26.12
CA ASN A 854 8.50 9.02 27.50
C ASN A 854 8.43 10.55 27.64
N ARG A 855 8.25 11.25 26.52
CA ARG A 855 8.13 12.71 26.47
C ARG A 855 7.03 13.11 25.50
N CYS A 856 6.11 13.96 25.94
CA CYS A 856 5.13 14.61 25.09
C CYS A 856 5.83 15.54 24.07
N GLY A 857 5.35 15.54 22.83
CA GLY A 857 5.94 16.28 21.72
C GLY A 857 5.41 15.82 20.37
N ALA A 858 5.95 16.42 19.30
CA ALA A 858 5.72 16.03 17.93
C ALA A 858 7.08 15.64 17.31
N TYR A 859 7.18 14.44 16.78
CA TYR A 859 8.46 13.83 16.40
C TYR A 859 8.38 13.13 15.04
N ARG A 860 9.55 12.84 14.48
CA ARG A 860 9.74 12.09 13.24
C ARG A 860 10.59 10.86 13.49
N ILE A 861 10.23 9.76 12.84
CA ILE A 861 10.97 8.51 12.78
C ILE A 861 11.39 8.28 11.33
N ASN A 862 12.70 8.13 11.15
CA ASN A 862 13.33 7.79 9.88
C ASN A 862 14.43 6.75 10.14
N ALA A 863 14.82 5.97 9.13
CA ALA A 863 15.94 5.04 9.22
C ALA A 863 17.02 5.44 8.20
N ARG A 864 18.27 5.09 8.49
CA ARG A 864 19.39 5.30 7.59
C ARG A 864 20.37 4.14 7.63
N TRP A 865 21.04 3.87 6.52
CA TRP A 865 22.04 2.82 6.40
C TRP A 865 23.20 3.23 5.51
N LYS A 866 24.31 2.48 5.63
CA LYS A 866 25.49 2.59 4.78
C LYS A 866 25.67 1.32 3.99
N ILE A 867 26.10 1.48 2.75
CA ILE A 867 26.33 0.40 1.80
C ILE A 867 27.83 0.37 1.44
N ASN A 868 28.42 -0.81 1.42
CA ASN A 868 29.81 -1.07 1.08
C ASN A 868 30.76 -0.12 1.85
N ALA A 869 31.72 0.50 1.15
CA ALA A 869 32.66 1.47 1.69
C ALA A 869 32.12 2.93 1.67
N ASP A 870 30.83 3.14 1.38
CA ASP A 870 30.28 4.50 1.28
C ASP A 870 30.37 5.24 2.62
N THR A 871 30.80 6.49 2.55
CA THR A 871 30.83 7.38 3.71
C THR A 871 29.50 8.08 3.94
N ASN A 872 28.62 8.12 2.93
CA ASN A 872 27.31 8.77 2.99
C ASN A 872 26.26 7.86 3.62
N TRP A 873 25.17 8.47 4.09
CA TRP A 873 24.01 7.76 4.62
C TRP A 873 22.91 7.73 3.56
N HIS A 874 22.35 6.55 3.31
CA HIS A 874 21.08 6.37 2.61
C HIS A 874 19.95 6.45 3.63
N TYR A 875 18.88 7.16 3.31
CA TYR A 875 17.73 7.34 4.20
C TYR A 875 16.51 6.60 3.64
N TYR A 876 15.64 6.12 4.54
CA TYR A 876 14.35 5.54 4.17
C TYR A 876 13.50 6.55 3.41
N THR A 877 13.45 7.78 3.92
CA THR A 877 12.80 8.89 3.24
C THR A 877 13.64 9.33 2.07
N ASP A 878 13.02 9.31 0.89
CA ASP A 878 13.62 9.82 -0.34
C ASP A 878 13.06 11.19 -0.73
N ASN A 879 12.12 11.73 0.05
CA ASN A 879 11.35 12.95 -0.27
C ASN A 879 10.43 12.78 -1.50
N GLY A 880 10.08 11.55 -1.87
CA GLY A 880 9.14 11.24 -2.94
C GLY A 880 8.16 10.16 -2.50
N LEU A 881 8.39 8.94 -2.97
CA LEU A 881 7.55 7.77 -2.67
C LEU A 881 7.51 7.44 -1.18
N ARG A 882 8.60 7.70 -0.43
CA ARG A 882 8.72 7.35 0.99
C ARG A 882 8.92 8.59 1.85
N ARG A 883 8.09 8.73 2.88
CA ARG A 883 8.07 9.85 3.84
C ARG A 883 8.31 9.39 5.28
N ASP A 884 8.82 10.29 6.11
CA ASP A 884 9.03 10.07 7.54
C ASP A 884 7.74 9.64 8.25
N CYS A 885 7.86 8.74 9.24
CA CYS A 885 6.75 8.42 10.11
C CYS A 885 6.61 9.51 11.19
N ALA A 886 5.42 10.13 11.28
CA ALA A 886 5.09 11.08 12.31
C ALA A 886 4.73 10.38 13.63
N VAL A 887 5.28 10.85 14.74
CA VAL A 887 4.97 10.38 16.10
C VAL A 887 4.47 11.54 16.93
N VAL A 888 3.19 11.52 17.26
CA VAL A 888 2.55 12.55 18.09
C VAL A 888 2.30 11.99 19.48
N VAL A 889 3.02 12.52 20.47
CA VAL A 889 2.88 12.14 21.87
C VAL A 889 2.14 13.25 22.60
N SER A 890 0.86 13.03 22.86
CA SER A 890 -0.02 13.99 23.53
C SER A 890 -0.07 13.75 25.04
N PRO A 891 -0.29 14.78 25.87
CA PRO A 891 -0.54 14.56 27.28
C PRO A 891 -1.89 13.85 27.48
N LYS A 892 -1.96 12.91 28.43
CA LYS A 892 -3.21 12.21 28.80
C LYS A 892 -4.34 13.17 29.18
N LYS A 893 -4.01 14.37 29.65
CA LYS A 893 -4.94 15.49 29.90
C LYS A 893 -5.90 15.71 28.72
N ALA A 894 -5.42 15.58 27.47
CA ALA A 894 -6.24 15.77 26.27
C ALA A 894 -7.46 14.84 26.20
N LEU A 895 -7.35 13.59 26.69
CA LEU A 895 -8.44 12.61 26.66
C LEU A 895 -9.61 12.96 27.60
N ASN A 896 -9.32 13.77 28.62
CA ASN A 896 -10.29 14.17 29.64
C ASN A 896 -10.77 15.62 29.44
N THR A 897 -10.32 16.31 28.39
CA THR A 897 -10.68 17.71 28.14
C THR A 897 -12.14 17.80 27.69
N THR A 898 -12.94 18.58 28.42
CA THR A 898 -14.27 19.04 28.01
C THR A 898 -14.18 20.54 27.80
N LEU A 899 -14.18 20.93 26.52
CA LEU A 899 -13.90 22.30 26.07
C LEU A 899 -15.18 23.12 25.91
N TYR A 900 -15.11 24.41 26.23
CA TYR A 900 -16.16 25.39 25.93
C TYR A 900 -15.57 26.63 25.25
N GLU A 901 -15.95 26.87 23.99
CA GLU A 901 -15.54 28.07 23.24
C GLU A 901 -16.36 29.29 23.71
N LEU A 902 -15.68 30.42 23.86
CA LEU A 902 -16.33 31.68 24.20
C LEU A 902 -15.61 32.90 23.62
N ASN A 903 -16.38 33.94 23.35
CA ASN A 903 -15.85 35.26 23.03
C ASN A 903 -15.85 36.13 24.30
N PRO A 904 -14.67 36.58 24.78
CA PRO A 904 -14.58 37.38 26.02
C PRO A 904 -15.42 38.66 26.01
N LEU A 905 -15.70 39.24 24.84
CA LEU A 905 -16.46 40.49 24.69
C LEU A 905 -17.97 40.28 24.88
N THR A 906 -18.49 39.11 24.50
CA THR A 906 -19.94 38.83 24.50
C THR A 906 -20.37 37.84 25.58
N ALA A 907 -19.45 37.09 26.18
CA ALA A 907 -19.76 36.01 27.12
C ALA A 907 -20.65 36.45 28.29
N GLU A 908 -20.42 37.67 28.82
CA GLU A 908 -21.27 38.29 29.86
C GLU A 908 -21.78 39.67 29.45
N ALA A 909 -21.99 39.89 28.16
CA ALA A 909 -22.57 41.15 27.70
C ALA A 909 -24.05 41.25 28.09
N THR A 910 -24.48 42.44 28.53
CA THR A 910 -25.87 42.71 28.93
C THR A 910 -26.65 43.46 27.85
N THR A 911 -25.94 44.14 26.94
CA THR A 911 -26.51 44.89 25.82
C THR A 911 -25.53 44.90 24.64
N ASP A 912 -25.98 45.35 23.47
CA ASP A 912 -25.13 45.61 22.30
C ASP A 912 -24.35 46.94 22.37
N GLN A 913 -24.49 47.72 23.46
CA GLN A 913 -23.76 48.97 23.68
C GLN A 913 -22.38 48.72 24.28
N PHE A 914 -21.39 49.56 23.95
CA PHE A 914 -20.02 49.44 24.47
C PHE A 914 -19.94 49.38 26.00
N SER A 915 -20.79 50.09 26.73
CA SER A 915 -20.83 50.05 28.20
C SER A 915 -21.38 48.75 28.76
N GLY A 916 -22.16 47.99 27.99
CA GLY A 916 -22.73 46.69 28.37
C GLY A 916 -21.89 45.49 27.93
N ARG A 917 -20.71 45.70 27.33
CA ARG A 917 -19.79 44.62 26.94
C ARG A 917 -19.25 43.85 28.15
N SER A 918 -18.77 42.64 27.92
CA SER A 918 -18.02 41.84 28.90
C SER A 918 -16.56 42.27 29.03
N SER A 919 -15.94 41.98 30.17
CA SER A 919 -14.51 42.17 30.44
C SER A 919 -13.96 40.93 31.14
N PHE A 920 -12.64 40.71 31.11
CA PHE A 920 -12.03 39.58 31.83
C PHE A 920 -12.36 39.60 33.32
N GLN A 921 -12.47 40.78 33.93
CA GLN A 921 -12.91 40.92 35.31
C GLN A 921 -14.30 40.30 35.56
N ASN A 922 -15.27 40.52 34.68
CA ASN A 922 -16.62 39.96 34.85
C ASN A 922 -16.61 38.43 34.77
N MET A 923 -15.75 37.86 33.93
CA MET A 923 -15.73 36.43 33.66
C MET A 923 -15.23 35.55 34.82
N TYR A 924 -14.63 36.13 35.87
CA TYR A 924 -14.22 35.41 37.08
C TYR A 924 -14.78 35.99 38.38
N LEU A 925 -15.48 37.12 38.33
CA LEU A 925 -16.16 37.69 39.50
C LEU A 925 -17.66 37.39 39.41
N ASP A 926 -18.21 36.78 40.46
CA ASP A 926 -19.67 36.66 40.60
C ASP A 926 -20.25 38.02 41.06
N ASP A 927 -20.57 38.91 40.11
CA ASP A 927 -21.24 40.20 40.38
C ASP A 927 -22.77 40.09 40.25
N SER A 928 -23.54 41.00 40.86
CA SER A 928 -25.01 40.88 40.91
C SER A 928 -25.73 41.52 39.73
N ASP A 929 -25.00 42.23 38.86
CA ASP A 929 -25.53 43.04 37.76
C ASP A 929 -25.48 42.35 36.40
N ARG A 930 -24.91 41.13 36.32
CA ARG A 930 -24.75 40.38 35.07
C ARG A 930 -25.24 38.92 35.18
N PRO A 931 -25.40 38.20 34.06
CA PRO A 931 -25.92 36.83 34.06
C PRO A 931 -25.05 35.76 34.74
N ASN A 932 -23.78 36.06 35.11
CA ASN A 932 -22.78 35.14 35.69
C ASN A 932 -22.76 33.75 35.04
N GLY A 933 -22.95 33.72 33.72
CA GLY A 933 -23.22 32.49 32.98
C GLY A 933 -21.99 31.59 32.83
N ILE A 934 -20.80 32.16 33.03
CA ILE A 934 -19.51 31.49 32.81
C ILE A 934 -18.64 31.47 34.07
N SER A 935 -19.21 31.66 35.26
CA SER A 935 -18.45 31.49 36.49
C SER A 935 -17.87 30.07 36.61
N THR A 936 -16.73 29.93 37.26
CA THR A 936 -16.03 28.63 37.39
C THR A 936 -16.92 27.57 38.05
N ASN A 937 -17.83 27.97 38.94
CA ASN A 937 -18.85 27.09 39.53
C ASN A 937 -19.82 26.56 38.48
N LYS A 938 -20.28 27.41 37.56
CA LYS A 938 -21.22 27.02 36.51
C LYS A 938 -20.57 26.12 35.47
N LEU A 939 -19.35 26.44 35.04
CA LEU A 939 -18.56 25.60 34.13
C LEU A 939 -18.35 24.20 34.70
N LYS A 940 -18.00 24.09 35.99
CA LYS A 940 -17.91 22.80 36.70
C LYS A 940 -19.22 22.02 36.72
N GLN A 941 -20.37 22.68 36.92
CA GLN A 941 -21.68 22.03 36.86
C GLN A 941 -21.98 21.46 35.47
N LEU A 942 -21.45 22.09 34.41
CA LEU A 942 -21.55 21.59 33.02
C LEU A 942 -20.55 20.47 32.71
N GLY A 943 -19.61 20.19 33.61
CA GLY A 943 -18.50 19.26 33.37
C GLY A 943 -17.37 19.85 32.52
N VAL A 944 -17.39 21.16 32.26
CA VAL A 944 -16.33 21.86 31.51
C VAL A 944 -15.10 21.99 32.40
N ASN A 945 -13.93 21.62 31.87
CA ASN A 945 -12.65 21.74 32.55
C ASN A 945 -11.59 22.48 31.74
N MET A 946 -11.96 22.98 30.55
CA MET A 946 -11.16 23.90 29.77
C MET A 946 -12.06 24.86 29.00
N ILE A 947 -11.67 26.12 28.92
CA ILE A 947 -12.29 27.10 28.04
C ILE A 947 -11.37 27.43 26.87
N TRP A 948 -11.93 27.72 25.71
CA TRP A 948 -11.21 28.28 24.56
C TRP A 948 -11.70 29.70 24.33
N LEU A 949 -10.77 30.66 24.37
CA LEU A 949 -11.03 32.06 24.08
C LEU A 949 -10.79 32.33 22.61
N GLN A 950 -11.76 32.93 21.92
CA GLN A 950 -11.51 33.63 20.65
C GLN A 950 -10.41 34.71 20.83
N PRO A 951 -9.75 35.18 19.76
CA PRO A 951 -8.55 36.01 19.89
C PRO A 951 -8.73 37.21 20.83
N ILE A 952 -7.77 37.37 21.75
CA ILE A 952 -7.84 38.37 22.84
C ILE A 952 -7.07 39.66 22.52
N HIS A 953 -6.48 39.75 21.34
CA HIS A 953 -5.52 40.78 20.98
C HIS A 953 -6.18 42.06 20.48
N PRO A 954 -5.49 43.23 20.52
CA PRO A 954 -5.93 44.44 19.85
C PRO A 954 -6.33 44.18 18.39
N ILE A 955 -7.43 44.79 17.94
CA ILE A 955 -8.00 44.59 16.60
C ILE A 955 -7.54 45.69 15.64
N GLY A 956 -7.18 45.31 14.43
CA GLY A 956 -6.76 46.20 13.35
C GLY A 956 -7.83 47.19 12.93
N THR A 957 -7.39 48.34 12.43
CA THR A 957 -8.30 49.40 11.94
C THR A 957 -8.27 49.55 10.43
N VAL A 958 -7.16 49.16 9.79
CA VAL A 958 -6.97 49.25 8.35
C VAL A 958 -7.61 48.06 7.66
N GLY A 959 -8.37 48.29 6.58
CA GLY A 959 -9.03 47.22 5.80
C GLY A 959 -10.29 46.64 6.45
N ARG A 960 -10.68 47.14 7.63
CA ARG A 960 -11.83 46.66 8.40
C ARG A 960 -13.12 46.69 7.56
N GLY A 961 -13.88 45.60 7.61
CA GLY A 961 -15.15 45.48 6.90
C GLY A 961 -16.14 46.61 7.22
N ILE A 962 -16.92 47.01 6.23
CA ILE A 962 -17.96 48.04 6.36
C ILE A 962 -19.29 47.37 6.71
N ASP A 963 -19.94 47.90 7.74
CA ASP A 963 -21.32 47.55 8.07
C ASP A 963 -22.27 48.16 7.03
N PRO A 964 -22.99 47.34 6.24
CA PRO A 964 -23.91 47.85 5.22
C PRO A 964 -25.09 48.64 5.80
N ALA A 965 -25.43 48.46 7.08
CA ALA A 965 -26.52 49.19 7.72
C ALA A 965 -26.13 50.63 8.10
N THR A 966 -24.87 50.86 8.47
CA THR A 966 -24.38 52.17 8.95
C THR A 966 -23.43 52.86 7.96
N SER A 967 -22.90 52.13 6.98
CA SER A 967 -21.84 52.59 6.07
C SER A 967 -20.55 53.01 6.78
N LEU A 968 -20.37 52.55 8.03
CA LEU A 968 -19.19 52.76 8.86
C LEU A 968 -18.43 51.43 9.00
N PRO A 969 -17.12 51.46 9.31
CA PRO A 969 -16.40 50.24 9.68
C PRO A 969 -17.08 49.56 10.88
N TYR A 970 -17.11 48.22 10.88
CA TYR A 970 -17.57 47.47 12.06
C TYR A 970 -16.77 47.89 13.30
N ASP A 971 -17.41 47.92 14.47
CA ASP A 971 -16.74 48.19 15.75
C ASP A 971 -17.21 47.15 16.77
N PRO A 972 -16.32 46.30 17.31
CA PRO A 972 -14.85 46.39 17.27
C PRO A 972 -14.15 45.81 16.02
N GLY A 973 -14.90 45.23 15.07
CA GLY A 973 -14.32 44.52 13.91
C GLY A 973 -14.05 43.04 14.19
N SER A 974 -13.31 42.37 13.28
CA SER A 974 -12.96 40.96 13.43
C SER A 974 -11.87 40.76 14.51
N PRO A 975 -12.05 39.87 15.49
CA PRO A 975 -10.98 39.54 16.45
C PRO A 975 -9.76 38.87 15.80
N TYR A 976 -9.93 38.26 14.62
CA TYR A 976 -8.87 37.58 13.86
C TYR A 976 -7.94 38.55 13.12
N ALA A 977 -8.36 39.81 12.92
CA ALA A 977 -7.49 40.87 12.40
C ALA A 977 -6.58 41.41 13.53
N VAL A 978 -5.63 40.58 13.98
CA VAL A 978 -4.76 40.90 15.12
C VAL A 978 -3.80 42.04 14.79
N ARG A 979 -3.84 43.10 15.60
CA ARG A 979 -2.95 44.26 15.51
C ARG A 979 -1.71 44.14 16.40
N ASN A 980 -1.75 43.38 17.49
CA ASN A 980 -0.59 43.19 18.35
C ASN A 980 -0.67 41.86 19.14
N TYR A 981 0.12 40.87 18.73
CA TYR A 981 0.17 39.52 19.33
C TYR A 981 0.62 39.47 20.79
N TRP A 982 1.25 40.53 21.30
CA TRP A 982 1.90 40.57 22.62
C TRP A 982 1.13 41.43 23.62
N GLN A 983 -0.10 41.82 23.27
CA GLN A 983 -0.97 42.63 24.13
C GLN A 983 -2.37 42.00 24.23
N VAL A 984 -3.04 42.33 25.33
CA VAL A 984 -4.47 42.07 25.50
C VAL A 984 -5.24 43.31 25.05
N ASN A 985 -6.31 43.12 24.28
CA ASN A 985 -7.12 44.21 23.78
C ASN A 985 -7.70 45.05 24.93
N ALA A 986 -7.49 46.37 24.88
CA ALA A 986 -7.96 47.30 25.91
C ALA A 986 -9.47 47.16 26.15
N VAL A 987 -10.27 46.88 25.12
CA VAL A 987 -11.73 46.73 25.22
C VAL A 987 -12.15 45.58 26.13
N LEU A 988 -11.28 44.59 26.36
CA LEU A 988 -11.54 43.45 27.23
C LEU A 988 -11.29 43.76 28.72
N SER A 989 -10.94 45.00 29.05
CA SER A 989 -10.84 45.47 30.44
C SER A 989 -12.01 46.36 30.84
N ALA A 990 -12.33 46.40 32.13
CA ALA A 990 -13.33 47.31 32.68
C ALA A 990 -13.00 48.78 32.39
N SER A 991 -11.72 49.16 32.52
CA SER A 991 -11.23 50.53 32.32
C SER A 991 -11.01 50.96 30.86
N ASN A 992 -11.13 50.02 29.91
CA ASN A 992 -10.71 50.20 28.52
C ASN A 992 -9.25 50.68 28.37
N SER A 993 -8.31 50.06 29.08
CA SER A 993 -6.87 50.36 28.98
C SER A 993 -6.03 49.10 28.85
N THR A 994 -4.97 49.16 28.04
CA THR A 994 -4.10 48.00 27.75
C THR A 994 -3.45 47.42 29.01
N ALA A 995 -2.94 48.28 29.91
CA ALA A 995 -2.29 47.84 31.14
C ALA A 995 -3.27 47.09 32.05
N GLN A 996 -4.50 47.61 32.17
CA GLN A 996 -5.54 46.95 32.95
C GLN A 996 -6.03 45.66 32.29
N ALA A 997 -6.12 45.61 30.96
CA ALA A 997 -6.50 44.38 30.24
C ALA A 997 -5.51 43.25 30.48
N MET A 998 -4.20 43.53 30.46
CA MET A 998 -3.18 42.54 30.82
C MET A 998 -3.32 42.06 32.26
N ALA A 999 -3.54 42.99 33.22
CA ALA A 999 -3.74 42.63 34.62
C ALA A 999 -5.01 41.79 34.84
N GLU A 1000 -6.12 42.15 34.21
CA GLU A 1000 -7.37 41.40 34.32
C GLU A 1000 -7.29 40.02 33.67
N PHE A 1001 -6.63 39.90 32.51
CA PHE A 1001 -6.41 38.61 31.85
C PHE A 1001 -5.54 37.66 32.69
N THR A 1002 -4.42 38.15 33.23
CA THR A 1002 -3.54 37.32 34.08
C THR A 1002 -4.23 36.91 35.38
N ASN A 1003 -5.03 37.79 35.99
CA ASN A 1003 -5.87 37.45 37.15
C ASN A 1003 -6.96 36.43 36.80
N PHE A 1004 -7.57 36.56 35.61
CA PHE A 1004 -8.56 35.63 35.10
C PHE A 1004 -7.98 34.22 34.96
N VAL A 1005 -6.82 34.07 34.33
CA VAL A 1005 -6.13 32.77 34.20
C VAL A 1005 -5.79 32.20 35.58
N ALA A 1006 -5.17 33.00 36.46
CA ALA A 1006 -4.84 32.55 37.81
C ALA A 1006 -6.08 32.12 38.63
N ASN A 1007 -7.23 32.77 38.43
CA ASN A 1007 -8.48 32.36 39.06
C ASN A 1007 -8.98 31.01 38.51
N TYR A 1008 -8.94 30.83 37.19
CA TYR A 1008 -9.36 29.59 36.54
C TYR A 1008 -8.46 28.41 36.93
N ASP A 1009 -7.14 28.62 36.99
CA ASP A 1009 -6.15 27.67 37.50
C ASP A 1009 -6.50 27.23 38.94
N ALA A 1010 -6.80 28.19 39.83
CA ALA A 1010 -7.18 27.90 41.21
C ALA A 1010 -8.49 27.09 41.33
N HIS A 1011 -9.31 27.09 40.29
CA HIS A 1011 -10.52 26.29 40.20
C HIS A 1011 -10.36 25.03 39.34
N GLY A 1012 -9.17 24.73 38.79
CA GLY A 1012 -8.96 23.55 37.96
C GLY A 1012 -9.71 23.59 36.63
N VAL A 1013 -9.91 24.78 36.06
CA VAL A 1013 -10.42 24.99 34.70
C VAL A 1013 -9.28 25.56 33.87
N GLY A 1014 -8.88 24.88 32.80
CA GLY A 1014 -7.79 25.37 31.96
C GLY A 1014 -8.21 26.45 30.98
N VAL A 1015 -7.24 27.22 30.47
CA VAL A 1015 -7.47 28.30 29.51
C VAL A 1015 -6.70 28.08 28.21
N MET A 1016 -7.41 27.95 27.10
CA MET A 1016 -6.84 27.85 25.74
C MET A 1016 -7.03 29.16 24.98
N LEU A 1017 -5.99 29.65 24.31
CA LEU A 1017 -6.06 30.83 23.43
C LEU A 1017 -6.23 30.43 21.97
N ASP A 1018 -6.81 31.31 21.17
CA ASP A 1018 -6.81 31.20 19.71
C ASP A 1018 -5.52 31.81 19.14
N GLY A 1019 -4.69 30.98 18.50
CA GLY A 1019 -3.40 31.34 17.91
C GLY A 1019 -3.51 31.53 16.40
N THR A 1020 -3.58 32.79 15.95
CA THR A 1020 -3.75 33.18 14.54
C THR A 1020 -2.42 33.47 13.88
N PHE A 1021 -1.68 32.44 13.47
CA PHE A 1021 -0.28 32.63 13.02
C PHE A 1021 -0.13 32.91 11.53
N ASN A 1022 -1.04 32.44 10.67
CA ASN A 1022 -0.90 32.58 9.22
C ASN A 1022 -1.11 34.02 8.70
N HIS A 1023 -1.77 34.88 9.47
CA HIS A 1023 -2.12 36.24 9.04
C HIS A 1023 -2.07 37.25 10.18
N SER A 1024 -2.28 38.53 9.88
CA SER A 1024 -2.51 39.59 10.87
C SER A 1024 -3.31 40.75 10.26
N ALA A 1025 -3.60 41.80 11.03
CA ALA A 1025 -4.08 43.06 10.46
C ALA A 1025 -2.99 43.79 9.66
N TRP A 1026 -3.38 44.61 8.68
CA TRP A 1026 -2.47 45.43 7.88
C TRP A 1026 -1.63 46.42 8.72
N ASP A 1027 -2.20 46.90 9.83
CA ASP A 1027 -1.58 47.78 10.82
C ASP A 1027 -0.99 47.00 12.02
N CYS A 1028 -0.60 45.73 11.83
CA CYS A 1028 0.02 44.93 12.88
C CYS A 1028 1.35 45.53 13.34
N GLU A 1029 1.46 45.72 14.64
CA GLU A 1029 2.63 46.17 15.37
C GLU A 1029 3.55 44.98 15.67
N ILE A 1030 4.87 45.21 15.61
CA ILE A 1030 5.88 44.17 15.86
C ILE A 1030 5.99 43.79 17.35
N GLY A 1031 5.44 44.61 18.24
CA GLY A 1031 5.32 44.36 19.67
C GLY A 1031 6.64 44.17 20.42
N GLU A 1032 6.53 43.69 21.67
CA GLU A 1032 7.65 43.53 22.60
C GLU A 1032 8.69 42.53 22.06
N MET A 1033 8.23 41.39 21.52
CA MET A 1033 9.10 40.34 21.00
C MET A 1033 10.01 40.83 19.86
N GLY A 1034 9.53 41.70 18.98
CA GLY A 1034 10.38 42.26 17.93
C GLY A 1034 11.56 43.07 18.46
N VAL A 1035 11.41 43.71 19.62
CA VAL A 1035 12.48 44.43 20.31
C VAL A 1035 13.41 43.45 21.03
N GLU A 1036 12.87 42.43 21.69
CA GLU A 1036 13.65 41.38 22.38
C GLU A 1036 14.55 40.60 21.43
N MET A 1037 14.04 40.30 20.22
CA MET A 1037 14.81 39.70 19.12
C MET A 1037 15.88 40.65 18.52
N GLY A 1038 15.92 41.92 18.95
CA GLY A 1038 16.91 42.89 18.48
C GLY A 1038 16.73 43.32 17.03
N LEU A 1039 15.50 43.24 16.49
CA LEU A 1039 15.22 43.52 15.09
C LEU A 1039 15.51 44.98 14.73
N LYS A 1040 16.01 45.18 13.51
CA LYS A 1040 16.34 46.49 12.94
C LYS A 1040 15.73 46.64 11.57
N ASN A 1041 15.17 47.79 11.24
CA ASN A 1041 14.62 48.06 9.90
C ASN A 1041 15.71 47.99 8.80
N SER A 1042 15.32 48.14 7.53
CA SER A 1042 16.22 48.08 6.37
C SER A 1042 17.35 49.14 6.38
N GLN A 1043 17.23 50.18 7.22
CA GLN A 1043 18.25 51.22 7.42
C GLN A 1043 19.17 50.94 8.62
N GLY A 1044 19.01 49.79 9.27
CA GLY A 1044 19.79 49.40 10.46
C GLY A 1044 19.33 50.07 11.77
N VAL A 1045 18.15 50.70 11.80
CA VAL A 1045 17.58 51.35 12.99
C VAL A 1045 16.75 50.33 13.79
N THR A 1046 16.99 50.25 15.09
CA THR A 1046 16.24 49.38 16.01
C THR A 1046 14.74 49.70 15.97
N VAL A 1047 13.91 48.66 15.90
CA VAL A 1047 12.45 48.80 15.95
C VAL A 1047 11.97 49.14 17.37
N ASN A 1048 10.77 49.70 17.49
CA ASN A 1048 10.07 49.85 18.77
C ASN A 1048 8.78 49.02 18.76
N PRO A 1049 8.12 48.78 19.91
CA PRO A 1049 6.96 47.89 19.97
C PRO A 1049 5.78 48.29 19.08
N THR A 1050 5.65 49.58 18.76
CA THR A 1050 4.59 50.13 17.89
C THR A 1050 4.98 50.21 16.41
N SER A 1051 6.19 49.75 16.06
CA SER A 1051 6.63 49.72 14.66
C SER A 1051 5.76 48.74 13.88
N LEU A 1052 5.19 49.17 12.76
CA LEU A 1052 4.35 48.31 11.95
C LEU A 1052 5.20 47.27 11.22
N ILE A 1053 4.83 45.99 11.33
CA ILE A 1053 5.53 44.89 10.64
C ILE A 1053 5.58 45.18 9.14
N SER A 1054 4.46 45.63 8.56
CA SER A 1054 4.34 45.98 7.14
C SER A 1054 5.32 47.08 6.68
N SER A 1055 5.84 47.90 7.60
CA SER A 1055 6.82 48.96 7.32
C SER A 1055 8.27 48.54 7.58
N VAL A 1056 8.54 47.78 8.64
CA VAL A 1056 9.93 47.44 9.05
C VAL A 1056 10.37 46.04 8.61
N ARG A 1057 9.42 45.19 8.22
CA ARG A 1057 9.56 43.78 7.84
C ARG A 1057 8.51 43.39 6.80
N ALA A 1058 8.36 44.17 5.73
CA ALA A 1058 7.44 43.82 4.64
C ALA A 1058 7.67 42.39 4.10
N ALA A 1059 8.93 41.95 4.07
CA ALA A 1059 9.34 40.60 3.65
C ALA A 1059 8.84 39.45 4.54
N TRP A 1060 8.27 39.73 5.72
CA TRP A 1060 7.56 38.72 6.52
C TRP A 1060 6.19 38.38 5.94
N TYR A 1061 5.63 39.22 5.07
CA TYR A 1061 4.36 38.96 4.40
C TYR A 1061 4.57 38.33 3.02
N SER A 1062 3.60 37.53 2.61
CA SER A 1062 3.50 36.99 1.27
C SER A 1062 3.26 38.08 0.24
N LYS A 1063 3.90 37.96 -0.92
CA LYS A 1063 3.73 38.89 -2.04
C LYS A 1063 2.42 38.63 -2.76
N ARG A 1064 1.70 39.70 -3.09
CA ARG A 1064 0.48 39.70 -3.89
C ARG A 1064 0.75 39.02 -5.22
N ASP A 1065 -0.13 38.08 -5.58
CA ASP A 1065 -0.05 37.24 -6.78
C ASP A 1065 1.18 36.32 -6.86
N SER A 1066 2.00 36.24 -5.80
CA SER A 1066 3.12 35.30 -5.66
C SER A 1066 3.33 34.99 -4.17
N TYR A 1067 2.38 34.29 -3.56
CA TYR A 1067 2.33 34.02 -2.12
C TYR A 1067 3.58 33.31 -1.57
N GLY A 1068 4.33 32.59 -2.41
CA GLY A 1068 5.61 31.97 -2.03
C GLY A 1068 6.80 32.95 -1.94
N ASP A 1069 6.68 34.17 -2.45
CA ASP A 1069 7.76 35.15 -2.45
C ASP A 1069 7.51 36.25 -1.39
N PRO A 1070 8.58 36.85 -0.83
CA PRO A 1070 8.44 37.93 0.15
C PRO A 1070 7.92 39.22 -0.51
N ALA A 1071 6.99 39.89 0.17
CA ALA A 1071 6.56 41.23 -0.17
C ALA A 1071 7.67 42.26 0.10
N SER A 1072 7.56 43.43 -0.53
CA SER A 1072 8.61 44.46 -0.46
C SER A 1072 8.13 45.80 0.09
N TYR A 1073 6.83 46.12 0.04
CA TYR A 1073 6.33 47.40 0.54
C TYR A 1073 4.84 47.42 0.88
N PHE A 1074 4.48 48.35 1.77
CA PHE A 1074 3.11 48.70 2.10
C PHE A 1074 2.98 50.20 2.36
N ASN A 1075 2.17 50.90 1.56
CA ASN A 1075 1.78 52.29 1.80
C ASN A 1075 0.30 52.40 2.19
N SER A 1076 -0.56 51.60 1.54
CA SER A 1076 -1.99 51.47 1.82
C SER A 1076 -2.51 50.14 1.27
N THR A 1077 -3.74 49.74 1.61
CA THR A 1077 -4.34 48.50 1.04
C THR A 1077 -4.50 48.55 -0.49
N SER A 1078 -4.59 49.76 -1.07
CA SER A 1078 -4.60 49.99 -2.52
C SER A 1078 -3.22 50.11 -3.16
N ASP A 1079 -2.16 50.39 -2.38
CA ASP A 1079 -0.79 50.59 -2.86
C ASP A 1079 0.17 49.77 -1.98
N THR A 1080 0.26 48.49 -2.31
CA THR A 1080 1.09 47.50 -1.63
C THR A 1080 1.25 46.27 -2.52
N ASP A 1081 2.38 45.57 -2.36
CA ASP A 1081 2.57 44.22 -2.87
C ASP A 1081 2.38 43.15 -1.79
N ILE A 1082 1.84 43.48 -0.61
CA ILE A 1082 1.41 42.50 0.39
C ILE A 1082 0.11 41.83 -0.06
N ALA A 1083 0.03 40.52 0.13
CA ALA A 1083 -1.13 39.69 -0.19
C ALA A 1083 -2.21 39.74 0.89
N VAL A 1084 -3.47 39.62 0.44
CA VAL A 1084 -4.64 39.45 1.31
C VAL A 1084 -4.75 37.98 1.73
N SER A 1085 -5.07 37.72 2.99
CA SER A 1085 -5.21 36.38 3.55
C SER A 1085 -6.55 35.69 3.19
N PRO A 1086 -6.61 34.34 3.17
CA PRO A 1086 -5.49 33.39 3.15
C PRO A 1086 -4.84 33.32 1.76
N ASP A 1087 -3.79 32.53 1.57
CA ASP A 1087 -3.23 32.17 0.26
C ASP A 1087 -4.24 31.40 -0.62
N ARG A 1088 -5.03 30.54 0.01
CA ARG A 1088 -6.07 29.70 -0.58
C ARG A 1088 -7.21 30.50 -1.24
N ILE A 1089 -7.77 29.95 -2.31
CA ILE A 1089 -8.86 30.56 -3.11
C ILE A 1089 -10.22 29.88 -2.89
N ASP A 1090 -10.22 28.66 -2.38
CA ASP A 1090 -11.39 27.93 -1.89
C ASP A 1090 -11.85 28.44 -0.52
N PHE A 1091 -11.10 29.38 0.05
CA PHE A 1091 -11.48 30.21 1.18
C PHE A 1091 -11.83 31.63 0.71
N GLY A 1092 -12.73 32.30 1.43
CA GLY A 1092 -12.99 33.71 1.22
C GLY A 1092 -11.75 34.54 1.56
N LYS A 1093 -11.41 35.54 0.72
CA LYS A 1093 -10.37 36.52 1.05
C LYS A 1093 -10.92 37.51 2.08
N TRP A 1094 -10.17 37.74 3.15
CA TRP A 1094 -10.55 38.65 4.24
C TRP A 1094 -9.83 39.98 4.08
N SER A 1095 -10.54 41.02 3.67
CA SER A 1095 -9.94 42.32 3.32
C SER A 1095 -9.26 43.04 4.49
N ASP A 1096 -9.53 42.62 5.72
CA ASP A 1096 -8.94 43.13 6.96
C ASP A 1096 -7.71 42.33 7.43
N ALA A 1097 -7.31 41.28 6.70
CA ALA A 1097 -6.18 40.42 7.03
C ALA A 1097 -5.10 40.38 5.92
N ALA A 1098 -3.84 40.44 6.34
CA ALA A 1098 -2.63 40.34 5.52
C ALA A 1098 -1.89 39.01 5.79
N GLU A 1099 -1.45 38.33 4.73
CA GLU A 1099 -0.91 36.96 4.79
C GLU A 1099 0.59 36.93 5.13
N PHE A 1100 0.97 36.15 6.14
CA PHE A 1100 2.38 35.94 6.51
C PHE A 1100 3.05 34.86 5.64
N LEU A 1101 4.34 35.05 5.34
CA LEU A 1101 5.15 34.12 4.56
C LEU A 1101 5.94 33.17 5.47
N PHE A 1102 5.39 31.99 5.74
CA PHE A 1102 6.10 30.92 6.47
C PHE A 1102 7.12 30.15 5.62
N GLY A 1103 7.36 30.58 4.38
CA GLY A 1103 8.34 30.01 3.44
C GLY A 1103 7.65 29.33 2.26
N LYS A 1104 8.39 28.50 1.52
CA LYS A 1104 7.85 27.69 0.43
C LYS A 1104 7.79 26.23 0.90
N TYR A 1105 6.58 25.69 0.91
CA TYR A 1105 6.25 24.36 1.39
C TYR A 1105 5.03 23.84 0.63
N ASP A 1106 4.75 22.55 0.69
CA ASP A 1106 3.79 21.95 -0.25
C ASP A 1106 2.36 22.40 -0.09
N CYS A 1107 1.88 22.63 1.15
CA CYS A 1107 0.51 23.06 1.37
C CYS A 1107 0.25 24.56 1.07
N LEU A 1108 1.29 25.32 0.67
CA LEU A 1108 1.15 26.70 0.23
C LEU A 1108 0.68 26.79 -1.22
N VAL A 1109 -0.43 27.49 -1.47
CA VAL A 1109 -0.82 27.92 -2.82
C VAL A 1109 0.06 29.09 -3.24
N GLN A 1110 1.21 28.79 -3.83
CA GLN A 1110 2.26 29.80 -4.06
C GLN A 1110 1.86 30.90 -5.05
N LYS A 1111 0.87 30.67 -5.93
CA LYS A 1111 0.36 31.67 -6.89
C LYS A 1111 -1.14 31.49 -7.10
N PRO A 1112 -1.90 32.57 -7.33
CA PRO A 1112 -3.28 32.46 -7.76
C PRO A 1112 -3.33 31.89 -9.19
N ALA A 1113 -4.42 31.21 -9.53
CA ALA A 1113 -4.67 30.77 -10.89
C ALA A 1113 -4.71 31.97 -11.85
N ALA A 1114 -4.05 31.85 -13.01
CA ALA A 1114 -4.05 32.90 -14.04
C ALA A 1114 -5.47 33.23 -14.55
N ASN A 1115 -6.40 32.27 -14.47
CA ASN A 1115 -7.81 32.46 -14.79
C ASN A 1115 -8.67 31.88 -13.65
N THR A 1116 -9.38 32.76 -12.93
CA THR A 1116 -10.21 32.36 -11.79
C THR A 1116 -11.44 31.53 -12.18
N ASN A 1117 -11.87 31.57 -13.44
CA ASN A 1117 -12.94 30.70 -13.95
C ASN A 1117 -12.46 29.26 -14.22
N TRP A 1118 -11.14 29.05 -14.27
CA TRP A 1118 -10.47 27.78 -14.56
C TRP A 1118 -9.42 27.48 -13.47
N VAL A 1119 -9.77 27.73 -12.21
CA VAL A 1119 -8.87 27.55 -11.07
C VAL A 1119 -8.30 26.13 -10.96
N TRP A 1120 -9.06 25.14 -11.41
CA TRP A 1120 -8.63 23.74 -11.49
C TRP A 1120 -7.50 23.50 -12.50
N SER A 1121 -7.29 24.39 -13.48
CA SER A 1121 -6.20 24.30 -14.47
C SER A 1121 -4.88 24.91 -13.99
N SER A 1122 -4.80 25.35 -12.73
CA SER A 1122 -3.57 25.86 -12.14
C SER A 1122 -2.90 24.80 -11.27
N SER A 1123 -1.63 24.51 -11.55
CA SER A 1123 -0.85 23.60 -10.70
C SER A 1123 -0.66 24.17 -9.31
N TRP A 1124 -0.56 25.50 -9.17
CA TRP A 1124 -0.39 26.17 -7.89
C TRP A 1124 -1.58 25.94 -6.96
N ASN A 1125 -2.80 25.91 -7.51
CA ASN A 1125 -3.99 25.68 -6.71
C ASN A 1125 -4.03 24.26 -6.16
N ASN A 1126 -3.75 23.24 -6.97
CA ASN A 1126 -3.91 21.87 -6.52
C ASN A 1126 -2.68 21.35 -5.75
N ARG A 1127 -1.53 22.05 -5.78
CA ARG A 1127 -0.25 21.55 -5.24
C ARG A 1127 -0.33 21.12 -3.78
N PHE A 1128 -1.15 21.80 -2.98
CA PHE A 1128 -1.34 21.44 -1.57
C PHE A 1128 -1.89 20.04 -1.36
N LEU A 1129 -2.58 19.46 -2.36
CA LEU A 1129 -3.13 18.10 -2.30
C LEU A 1129 -2.05 17.02 -2.37
N ARG A 1130 -0.83 17.35 -2.82
CA ARG A 1130 0.25 16.37 -2.95
C ARG A 1130 0.86 15.98 -1.61
N GLU A 1131 0.78 16.87 -0.61
CA GLU A 1131 1.26 16.63 0.75
C GLU A 1131 2.68 16.00 0.80
N ASP A 1132 3.61 16.40 -0.08
CA ASP A 1132 4.95 15.78 -0.16
C ASP A 1132 5.80 15.99 1.11
N ASP A 1133 5.31 16.78 2.08
CA ASP A 1133 5.98 17.15 3.34
C ASP A 1133 7.33 17.86 3.11
N LEU A 1134 7.46 18.55 1.98
CA LEU A 1134 8.61 19.34 1.56
C LEU A 1134 8.53 20.77 2.10
N PHE A 1135 9.69 21.23 2.58
CA PHE A 1135 10.00 22.63 2.84
C PHE A 1135 11.28 22.97 2.07
N GLU A 1136 11.25 24.00 1.24
CA GLU A 1136 12.39 24.40 0.38
C GLU A 1136 13.55 25.06 1.16
N GLY A 1137 13.49 25.03 2.50
CA GLY A 1137 14.47 25.62 3.39
C GLY A 1137 14.30 27.13 3.58
N PHE A 1138 15.11 27.69 4.48
CA PHE A 1138 15.15 29.13 4.72
C PHE A 1138 15.99 29.83 3.63
N ASN A 1139 15.33 30.28 2.57
CA ASN A 1139 15.97 31.01 1.47
C ASN A 1139 16.17 32.51 1.77
N THR A 1140 15.56 33.03 2.84
CA THR A 1140 15.75 34.40 3.32
C THR A 1140 15.75 34.43 4.85
N ASP A 1141 16.45 35.40 5.44
CA ASP A 1141 16.43 35.62 6.90
C ASP A 1141 15.03 35.96 7.41
N ALA A 1142 14.19 36.59 6.58
CA ALA A 1142 12.85 37.04 6.92
C ALA A 1142 11.94 35.90 7.40
N THR A 1143 11.92 34.76 6.69
CA THR A 1143 11.09 33.61 7.08
C THR A 1143 11.59 32.97 8.38
N ARG A 1144 12.91 32.89 8.57
CA ARG A 1144 13.49 32.39 9.83
C ARG A 1144 13.11 33.28 11.01
N GLU A 1145 13.31 34.59 10.88
CA GLU A 1145 12.91 35.57 11.90
C GLU A 1145 11.42 35.43 12.26
N LEU A 1146 10.55 35.25 11.26
CA LEU A 1146 9.11 35.05 11.48
C LEU A 1146 8.80 33.78 12.29
N TRP A 1147 9.47 32.66 11.99
CA TRP A 1147 9.32 31.42 12.75
C TRP A 1147 9.79 31.59 14.19
N GLU A 1148 10.90 32.30 14.43
CA GLU A 1148 11.38 32.60 15.78
C GLU A 1148 10.37 33.43 16.57
N TYR A 1149 9.82 34.45 15.92
CA TYR A 1149 8.81 35.35 16.46
C TYR A 1149 7.54 34.59 16.90
N PHE A 1150 6.96 33.77 16.03
CA PHE A 1150 5.72 33.04 16.36
C PHE A 1150 5.95 31.84 17.27
N ALA A 1151 7.10 31.15 17.18
CA ALA A 1151 7.41 30.09 18.14
C ALA A 1151 7.63 30.61 19.57
N ALA A 1152 7.90 31.90 19.74
CA ALA A 1152 7.98 32.55 21.05
C ALA A 1152 6.61 32.90 21.65
N TYR A 1153 5.55 32.99 20.83
CA TYR A 1153 4.20 33.37 21.27
C TYR A 1153 3.66 32.53 22.46
N PRO A 1154 3.58 31.18 22.36
CA PRO A 1154 3.08 30.38 23.48
C PRO A 1154 3.98 30.51 24.73
N VAL A 1155 5.29 30.59 24.56
CA VAL A 1155 6.26 30.72 25.67
C VAL A 1155 6.09 32.06 26.40
N TYR A 1156 5.89 33.15 25.65
CA TYR A 1156 5.60 34.47 26.23
C TYR A 1156 4.32 34.45 27.07
N TRP A 1157 3.24 33.90 26.53
CA TRP A 1157 1.96 33.88 27.25
C TRP A 1157 1.99 32.94 28.46
N LEU A 1158 2.74 31.84 28.39
CA LEU A 1158 3.02 31.01 29.57
C LEU A 1158 3.72 31.82 30.66
N GLU A 1159 4.78 32.56 30.32
CA GLU A 1159 5.49 33.41 31.29
C GLU A 1159 4.57 34.49 31.88
N LYS A 1160 3.84 35.24 31.05
CA LYS A 1160 2.93 36.30 31.51
C LYS A 1160 1.80 35.78 32.39
N THR A 1161 1.34 34.55 32.18
CA THR A 1161 0.22 33.95 32.93
C THR A 1161 0.65 33.08 34.11
N GLY A 1162 1.93 33.06 34.46
CA GLY A 1162 2.41 32.46 35.71
C GLY A 1162 3.08 31.08 35.58
N HIS A 1163 3.46 30.68 34.37
CA HIS A 1163 4.23 29.47 34.07
C HIS A 1163 5.56 29.82 33.35
N PRO A 1164 6.50 30.54 34.01
CA PRO A 1164 7.80 30.83 33.41
C PRO A 1164 8.63 29.56 33.17
N ALA A 1165 9.66 29.66 32.32
CA ALA A 1165 10.61 28.58 32.11
C ALA A 1165 11.22 28.07 33.44
N GLY A 1166 11.28 26.75 33.61
CA GLY A 1166 11.74 26.11 34.84
C GLY A 1166 10.65 25.84 35.88
N THR A 1167 9.38 26.17 35.61
CA THR A 1167 8.25 25.77 36.46
C THR A 1167 8.20 24.24 36.61
N PRO A 1168 8.07 23.69 37.84
CA PRO A 1168 8.04 22.24 38.07
C PRO A 1168 6.92 21.53 37.29
N LYS A 1169 7.19 20.31 36.79
CA LYS A 1169 6.21 19.55 35.99
C LYS A 1169 4.87 19.31 36.69
N ASN A 1170 4.86 19.16 38.02
CA ASN A 1170 3.67 18.97 38.84
C ASN A 1170 2.88 20.27 39.09
N GLU A 1171 3.41 21.42 38.66
CA GLU A 1171 2.72 22.71 38.67
C GLU A 1171 2.21 23.10 37.27
N SER A 1172 2.08 22.13 36.36
CA SER A 1172 1.61 22.37 34.98
C SER A 1172 0.17 22.88 34.87
N HIS A 1173 -0.59 22.93 35.95
CA HIS A 1173 -1.91 23.56 36.00
C HIS A 1173 -1.85 25.10 36.00
N LYS A 1174 -0.65 25.71 36.06
CA LYS A 1174 -0.49 27.17 36.03
C LYS A 1174 -0.41 27.72 34.61
N GLY A 1175 -0.93 28.93 34.44
CA GLY A 1175 -0.90 29.65 33.18
C GLY A 1175 -1.76 28.99 32.11
N ILE A 1176 -1.80 29.60 30.92
CA ILE A 1176 -2.58 29.05 29.80
C ILE A 1176 -2.20 27.59 29.48
N ASP A 1177 -3.17 26.80 29.02
CA ASP A 1177 -3.09 25.35 28.88
C ASP A 1177 -3.05 24.85 27.44
N GLY A 1178 -3.38 25.71 26.48
CA GLY A 1178 -3.32 25.31 25.09
C GLY A 1178 -3.49 26.43 24.09
N LEU A 1179 -3.29 26.07 22.83
CA LEU A 1179 -3.65 26.86 21.67
C LEU A 1179 -4.64 26.10 20.79
N ARG A 1180 -5.72 26.79 20.38
CA ARG A 1180 -6.45 26.46 19.16
C ARG A 1180 -5.74 27.19 18.03
N CYS A 1181 -5.18 26.47 17.09
CA CYS A 1181 -4.37 27.01 16.00
C CYS A 1181 -5.26 27.28 14.80
N ASP A 1182 -5.62 28.56 14.60
CA ASP A 1182 -6.40 29.03 13.45
C ASP A 1182 -5.67 28.75 12.14
N PHE A 1183 -6.41 28.28 11.15
CA PHE A 1183 -5.90 27.93 9.81
C PHE A 1183 -4.58 27.14 9.84
N ALA A 1184 -4.46 26.19 10.77
CA ALA A 1184 -3.21 25.45 11.00
C ALA A 1184 -2.69 24.72 9.76
N GLN A 1185 -3.58 24.32 8.85
CA GLN A 1185 -3.23 23.71 7.57
C GLN A 1185 -2.46 24.65 6.61
N GLY A 1186 -2.60 25.97 6.76
CA GLY A 1186 -1.87 26.98 6.00
C GLY A 1186 -0.55 27.39 6.64
N VAL A 1187 0.02 26.55 7.51
CA VAL A 1187 1.32 26.77 8.15
C VAL A 1187 2.12 25.45 8.08
N PRO A 1188 3.44 25.49 7.82
CA PRO A 1188 4.25 24.28 7.64
C PRO A 1188 4.20 23.30 8.83
N SER A 1189 4.13 22.00 8.54
CA SER A 1189 4.26 20.92 9.54
C SER A 1189 5.51 21.07 10.41
N LEU A 1190 6.66 21.34 9.78
CA LEU A 1190 7.94 21.55 10.47
C LEU A 1190 7.94 22.75 11.44
N PHE A 1191 7.20 23.82 11.12
CA PHE A 1191 7.02 24.93 12.07
C PHE A 1191 6.21 24.47 13.28
N TRP A 1192 5.11 23.74 13.06
CA TRP A 1192 4.30 23.21 14.16
C TRP A 1192 5.10 22.27 15.04
N GLU A 1193 5.89 21.37 14.47
CA GLU A 1193 6.78 20.48 15.24
C GLU A 1193 7.75 21.27 16.13
N TYR A 1194 8.40 22.28 15.56
CA TYR A 1194 9.31 23.16 16.29
C TYR A 1194 8.58 23.93 17.41
N ALA A 1195 7.46 24.58 17.10
CA ALA A 1195 6.68 25.37 18.05
C ALA A 1195 6.09 24.51 19.18
N ILE A 1196 5.56 23.33 18.86
CA ILE A 1196 5.02 22.37 19.83
C ILE A 1196 6.13 21.92 20.79
N ASN A 1197 7.28 21.51 20.26
CA ASN A 1197 8.37 21.00 21.10
C ASN A 1197 9.01 22.11 21.94
N LYS A 1198 9.19 23.31 21.39
CA LYS A 1198 9.66 24.49 22.12
C LYS A 1198 8.69 24.90 23.23
N THR A 1199 7.38 24.79 23.00
CA THR A 1199 6.38 25.08 24.03
C THR A 1199 6.37 24.01 25.11
N ARG A 1200 6.43 22.73 24.72
CA ARG A 1200 6.40 21.60 25.65
C ARG A 1200 7.68 21.40 26.45
N SER A 1201 8.80 22.00 26.04
CA SER A 1201 9.99 22.09 26.90
C SER A 1201 9.76 23.03 28.10
N VAL A 1202 8.82 23.97 28.00
CA VAL A 1202 8.40 24.88 29.08
C VAL A 1202 7.20 24.33 29.86
N LYS A 1203 6.14 23.87 29.17
CA LYS A 1203 4.95 23.25 29.76
C LYS A 1203 4.60 21.94 29.04
N TRP A 1204 5.02 20.81 29.62
CA TRP A 1204 4.99 19.49 28.97
C TRP A 1204 3.58 19.03 28.53
N ASP A 1205 2.53 19.44 29.25
CA ASP A 1205 1.14 19.04 29.02
C ASP A 1205 0.32 20.10 28.23
N PHE A 1206 0.99 21.06 27.60
CA PHE A 1206 0.35 22.08 26.78
C PHE A 1206 -0.33 21.46 25.55
N LEU A 1207 -1.60 21.84 25.32
CA LEU A 1207 -2.44 21.30 24.26
C LEU A 1207 -2.35 22.16 23.00
N PHE A 1208 -2.26 21.51 21.85
CA PHE A 1208 -2.40 22.15 20.54
C PHE A 1208 -3.57 21.50 19.82
N MET A 1209 -4.52 22.31 19.36
CA MET A 1209 -5.70 21.88 18.62
C MET A 1209 -5.71 22.59 17.27
N ALA A 1210 -5.49 21.86 16.18
CA ALA A 1210 -5.43 22.42 14.84
C ALA A 1210 -6.84 22.66 14.27
N GLU A 1211 -7.05 23.83 13.67
CA GLU A 1211 -8.08 23.99 12.65
C GLU A 1211 -7.55 23.44 11.32
N SER A 1212 -8.05 22.27 10.94
CA SER A 1212 -7.82 21.66 9.63
C SER A 1212 -9.17 21.23 9.06
N LEU A 1213 -9.49 21.73 7.88
CA LEU A 1213 -10.75 21.48 7.16
C LEU A 1213 -10.55 20.43 6.04
N ASP A 1214 -9.30 20.12 5.71
CA ASP A 1214 -8.93 19.18 4.65
C ASP A 1214 -8.96 17.70 5.11
N GLY A 1215 -9.26 17.41 6.39
CA GLY A 1215 -9.21 16.07 7.02
C GLY A 1215 -10.25 15.02 6.57
N PHE A 1216 -10.82 15.13 5.37
CA PHE A 1216 -11.76 14.16 4.80
C PHE A 1216 -11.48 13.89 3.31
N ARG A 1217 -10.23 13.65 2.92
CA ARG A 1217 -9.92 13.16 1.57
C ARG A 1217 -9.09 11.90 1.61
#